data_AF-A0A7T5R6L5-F1
#
_entry.id   AF-A0A7T5R6L5-F1
#
_cell.length_a   1.000
_cell.length_b   1.000
_cell.length_c   1.000
_cell.angle_alpha   90.00
_cell.angle_beta   90.00
_cell.angle_gamma   90.00
#
_symmetry.space_group_name_H-M   'P 1'
#
loop_
_entity.id
_entity.type
_entity.pdbx_description
1 polymer ?
#
loop_
_entity_poly.entity_id
_entity_poly.type
_entity_poly.pdbx_seq_one_letter_code
_entity_poly.pdbx_strand_id
1 'polypeptide(L)'
;MRTKALFLIYLVVFSIFSIYLISPISAAQFVPEENTAQGNIKGQVCCEVTNSGDTCVYTSASNCAPGSLKASTTCEQTSFCQTGCAIDKDEGLCFKNTPKASAEKQNQTWVDSPLCEVPQCQKGCCVLNNEFSFITQARCEKETSAFPDLKVDFREDITTEQACLEESLAKEEGCCAIDQNTCTFGTRSECLNLGGDDPKKFKKNTLCSNPELSCECTPRHHKGIFEGKVFWFDSCSNREEVFQDGQQYTGFVQKPTCTASPNDLSCGNCDYTQGNIASKVGDGPLDFECVSVNCATTTEDANTEETGSARKNGESWCIFDDREGPGQDRVGSRYYRYSCILGEEINEECEDFRREFCLQGGKITSSGTFTEAKCKQNNFEACENAKSEEQCTSELVDCQWIGTCVPLVAPGFKFWEDEGADRCASVSGSTTLPTEDQAALSAFVGTKNRQCEAMGDCGSKLNWAGAEGSGEGFSNSEGIEVTKEAEGIKEGLGAFGKKFLVIAGLFVLLPIVSRAIGQEVSLGGTIGTVYKSVADKPAFTEGGGWSGILRNPPTQRISENFQGNQLGNNYVRHEGQWYKTSTTPSGGLREVEITEEAMIGEIKTKNPELAEELSSEGTIETVKGSISPAKVIDLALTLYVLYSLYQALTHKTEEETQTTISVSCNLWQAPTGGADCGRCNEDPLRPCTEYRCRSLGQLCELVNAGTGNETCVSISPKDSNSPVITADKEVLSEGFTLTETTFPGGFEGFKINEVIQPFKAIEFGITTDEPSQCKLSTEPTTDFDLKPVFFPNDFFTIEHKLRLNLPLDDATKQLDVQNGKDITLFVRCQDKVGNKNAKDYFIQFRIQEGPDLTAPVIEATSLPNNAQIPFNTSSTDFSVFANEPVECKYSNTIDLDYDVMTKIFTCNNEISQAITFFGLFECKTKLTDLKPKTDNTVFIRCRDQPNAQLSERNTNTESEVIVLKPSDPLKIASKSPEGDIFTDDVTLQLTTTGGAEKDGTAQCGFSTNQREYILFAQTNSSVHKQNLVNLEKGDYTYFFQCIDLADNVVSTEVKFKVTVDNNPPQIINIYKDTSTATSLLHLVTDESSTCEYTTTGRFSVGQGKLMTGTDTKDHDAVLDSEVYFIRCKDSNNNQSPLFTIYI
;
A
#
# COMPACT_ATOMS: atom_id res chain seq x y z
N MET A 1 6.49 36.34 30.22
CA MET A 1 6.64 36.56 31.69
C MET A 1 5.34 37.15 32.25
N ARG A 2 5.13 37.10 33.57
CA ARG A 2 3.96 37.64 34.33
C ARG A 2 2.58 37.01 34.01
N THR A 3 2.34 35.82 34.57
CA THR A 3 0.97 35.34 34.93
C THR A 3 0.99 34.21 35.98
N LYS A 4 2.02 33.35 36.01
CA LYS A 4 2.18 32.22 36.96
C LYS A 4 2.42 32.62 38.45
N ALA A 5 1.91 33.76 38.91
CA ALA A 5 2.19 34.30 40.26
C ALA A 5 0.94 34.50 41.16
N LEU A 6 -0.29 34.38 40.63
CA LEU A 6 -1.52 34.58 41.40
C LEU A 6 -2.17 33.29 41.92
N PHE A 7 -1.97 32.16 41.22
CA PHE A 7 -2.61 30.88 41.56
C PHE A 7 -2.11 30.29 42.90
N LEU A 8 -0.81 30.42 43.17
CA LEU A 8 -0.15 29.93 44.39
C LEU A 8 -0.54 30.70 45.67
N ILE A 9 -1.15 31.88 45.56
CA ILE A 9 -1.60 32.66 46.72
C ILE A 9 -3.02 32.24 47.14
N TYR A 10 -3.85 31.78 46.21
CA TYR A 10 -5.25 31.40 46.50
C TYR A 10 -5.34 30.09 47.31
N LEU A 11 -4.53 29.09 46.96
CA LEU A 11 -4.54 27.76 47.61
C LEU A 11 -4.03 27.76 49.07
N VAL A 12 -3.24 28.76 49.47
CA VAL A 12 -2.67 28.84 50.83
C VAL A 12 -3.63 29.49 51.84
N VAL A 13 -4.65 30.23 51.37
CA VAL A 13 -5.58 30.96 52.25
C VAL A 13 -6.75 30.09 52.73
N PHE A 14 -7.14 29.06 51.96
CA PHE A 14 -8.32 28.24 52.26
C PHE A 14 -8.08 27.08 53.24
N SER A 15 -6.83 26.83 53.66
CA SER A 15 -6.44 25.65 54.45
C SER A 15 -6.33 25.87 55.97
N ILE A 16 -6.64 27.08 56.48
CA ILE A 16 -6.32 27.48 57.88
C ILE A 16 -7.55 27.88 58.72
N PHE A 17 -8.73 28.08 58.12
CA PHE A 17 -10.00 28.34 58.84
C PHE A 17 -11.15 27.51 58.22
N SER A 18 -11.92 26.68 58.94
CA SER A 18 -11.94 26.42 60.39
C SER A 18 -12.35 24.98 60.73
N ILE A 19 -11.63 24.34 61.65
CA ILE A 19 -12.11 23.18 62.41
C ILE A 19 -12.72 23.70 63.72
N TYR A 20 -13.95 23.32 64.07
CA TYR A 20 -14.38 23.19 65.48
C TYR A 20 -15.69 22.41 65.64
N LEU A 21 -15.73 21.52 66.65
CA LEU A 21 -16.88 20.69 67.09
C LEU A 21 -17.27 19.58 66.07
N ILE A 22 -17.77 18.40 66.46
CA ILE A 22 -18.28 17.87 67.75
C ILE A 22 -17.58 16.53 68.09
N SER A 23 -17.49 16.17 69.37
CA SER A 23 -16.97 14.89 69.90
C SER A 23 -18.10 14.02 70.53
N PRO A 24 -17.88 12.72 70.84
CA PRO A 24 -18.97 11.74 70.86
C PRO A 24 -19.87 11.78 72.10
N ILE A 25 -21.12 11.34 71.94
CA ILE A 25 -22.07 11.04 73.02
C ILE A 25 -22.59 9.62 72.84
N SER A 26 -22.51 8.80 73.90
CA SER A 26 -22.94 7.40 73.90
C SER A 26 -24.47 7.26 73.81
N ALA A 27 -24.93 6.21 73.14
CA ALA A 27 -26.35 5.92 73.00
C ALA A 27 -27.02 5.56 74.34
N ALA A 28 -28.22 6.13 74.56
CA ALA A 28 -29.21 5.63 75.49
C ALA A 28 -30.48 5.30 74.70
N GLN A 29 -31.13 4.18 75.02
CA GLN A 29 -32.24 3.65 74.22
C GLN A 29 -33.53 4.47 74.43
N PHE A 30 -34.22 4.79 73.34
CA PHE A 30 -35.67 5.00 73.37
C PHE A 30 -36.36 3.78 72.77
N VAL A 31 -37.31 3.24 73.52
CA VAL A 31 -38.15 2.09 73.10
C VAL A 31 -39.32 2.63 72.28
N PRO A 32 -39.74 1.98 71.17
CA PRO A 32 -40.93 2.39 70.44
C PRO A 32 -42.19 2.14 71.27
N GLU A 33 -43.05 3.15 71.38
CA GLU A 33 -44.39 3.02 71.95
C GLU A 33 -45.36 2.60 70.85
N GLU A 34 -45.83 1.35 70.88
CA GLU A 34 -47.06 0.99 70.17
C GLU A 34 -48.23 1.73 70.83
N ASN A 35 -48.99 2.54 70.09
CA ASN A 35 -50.34 2.14 69.67
C ASN A 35 -51.10 3.19 68.81
N THR A 36 -51.89 2.65 67.88
CA THR A 36 -53.15 3.22 67.33
C THR A 36 -53.22 4.72 67.00
N ALA A 37 -52.94 5.07 65.74
CA ALA A 37 -53.48 6.27 65.11
C ALA A 37 -54.79 5.98 64.34
N GLN A 38 -55.85 5.53 65.03
CA GLN A 38 -57.21 5.43 64.44
C GLN A 38 -57.86 6.82 64.35
N GLY A 39 -57.16 7.76 63.69
CA GLY A 39 -57.42 9.19 63.70
C GLY A 39 -58.17 9.67 62.47
N ASN A 40 -59.50 9.76 62.54
CA ASN A 40 -60.31 10.42 61.52
C ASN A 40 -60.17 11.96 61.63
N ILE A 41 -59.10 12.51 61.04
CA ILE A 41 -58.81 13.95 61.07
C ILE A 41 -59.76 14.70 60.11
N LYS A 42 -60.96 15.03 60.62
CA LYS A 42 -61.94 15.89 59.93
C LYS A 42 -61.31 17.20 59.45
N GLY A 43 -61.10 17.31 58.13
CA GLY A 43 -60.69 18.55 57.47
C GLY A 43 -59.33 18.53 56.79
N GLN A 44 -58.54 17.45 56.96
CA GLN A 44 -57.35 17.22 56.13
C GLN A 44 -57.70 16.46 54.85
N VAL A 45 -56.91 16.70 53.80
CA VAL A 45 -56.94 16.01 52.50
C VAL A 45 -55.51 15.65 52.13
N CYS A 46 -55.33 14.60 51.32
CA CYS A 46 -54.09 14.47 50.56
C CYS A 46 -54.01 15.60 49.53
N CYS A 47 -52.82 16.18 49.39
CA CYS A 47 -52.54 17.30 48.53
C CYS A 47 -51.38 16.97 47.58
N GLU A 48 -51.59 17.11 46.27
CA GLU A 48 -50.58 16.84 45.25
C GLU A 48 -49.38 17.78 45.38
N VAL A 49 -49.63 19.09 45.48
CA VAL A 49 -48.63 20.14 45.74
C VAL A 49 -49.22 21.22 46.68
N THR A 50 -48.50 21.60 47.72
CA THR A 50 -48.90 22.70 48.63
C THR A 50 -48.49 24.08 48.14
N ASN A 51 -49.02 25.13 48.77
CA ASN A 51 -48.60 26.52 48.59
C ASN A 51 -47.11 26.77 48.95
N SER A 52 -46.46 25.87 49.72
CA SER A 52 -45.01 25.88 49.99
C SER A 52 -44.21 25.05 48.98
N GLY A 53 -44.89 24.35 48.05
CA GLY A 53 -44.26 23.49 47.05
C GLY A 53 -43.98 22.06 47.52
N ASP A 54 -44.41 21.67 48.72
CA ASP A 54 -44.29 20.30 49.23
C ASP A 54 -45.28 19.38 48.50
N THR A 55 -44.83 18.20 48.10
CA THR A 55 -45.63 17.25 47.31
C THR A 55 -46.18 16.12 48.18
N CYS A 56 -47.40 15.67 47.91
CA CYS A 56 -47.98 14.47 48.54
C CYS A 56 -48.04 14.48 50.07
N VAL A 57 -48.47 15.61 50.64
CA VAL A 57 -48.59 15.80 52.09
C VAL A 57 -50.04 16.00 52.53
N TYR A 58 -50.35 15.50 53.72
CA TYR A 58 -51.63 15.70 54.39
C TYR A 58 -51.76 17.12 54.95
N THR A 59 -52.72 17.89 54.45
CA THR A 59 -52.92 19.28 54.88
C THR A 59 -54.38 19.72 54.73
N SER A 60 -54.75 20.92 55.19
CA SER A 60 -56.10 21.44 54.96
C SER A 60 -56.30 21.80 53.49
N ALA A 61 -57.51 21.62 52.97
CA ALA A 61 -57.81 21.81 51.54
C ALA A 61 -57.62 23.25 51.00
N SER A 62 -57.29 24.21 51.89
CA SER A 62 -56.85 25.59 51.62
C SER A 62 -55.36 25.74 51.31
N ASN A 63 -54.54 24.78 51.73
CA ASN A 63 -53.08 24.85 51.67
C ASN A 63 -52.50 24.21 50.40
N CYS A 64 -53.37 23.67 49.54
CA CYS A 64 -53.01 23.15 48.23
C CYS A 64 -52.85 24.28 47.21
N ALA A 65 -51.85 24.15 46.35
CA ALA A 65 -51.52 25.11 45.30
C ALA A 65 -52.71 25.29 44.33
N PRO A 66 -52.98 26.52 43.84
CA PRO A 66 -54.02 26.74 42.84
C PRO A 66 -53.80 25.87 41.59
N GLY A 67 -54.74 24.97 41.30
CA GLY A 67 -54.67 24.02 40.17
C GLY A 67 -54.25 22.59 40.55
N SER A 68 -53.67 22.37 41.73
CA SER A 68 -53.25 21.03 42.18
C SER A 68 -54.41 20.09 42.54
N LEU A 69 -54.21 18.80 42.34
CA LEU A 69 -55.13 17.73 42.74
C LEU A 69 -55.14 17.54 44.26
N LYS A 70 -56.32 17.19 44.80
CA LYS A 70 -56.50 16.90 46.22
C LYS A 70 -57.66 15.93 46.46
N ALA A 71 -57.51 15.06 47.44
CA ALA A 71 -58.47 13.98 47.72
C ALA A 71 -58.66 13.75 49.22
N SER A 72 -59.90 13.47 49.64
CA SER A 72 -60.25 13.15 51.04
C SER A 72 -60.00 11.68 51.40
N THR A 73 -58.87 11.13 50.97
CA THR A 73 -58.39 9.76 51.29
C THR A 73 -56.88 9.79 51.56
N THR A 74 -56.28 8.63 51.85
CA THR A 74 -54.83 8.52 52.09
C THR A 74 -54.04 8.80 50.79
N CYS A 75 -52.88 9.46 50.89
CA CYS A 75 -52.10 9.89 49.73
C CYS A 75 -51.64 8.72 48.85
N GLU A 76 -51.36 7.59 49.48
CA GLU A 76 -50.89 6.36 48.85
C GLU A 76 -52.01 5.68 48.03
N GLN A 77 -53.27 6.12 48.22
CA GLN A 77 -54.44 5.69 47.45
C GLN A 77 -54.86 6.66 46.34
N THR A 78 -54.13 7.75 46.09
CA THR A 78 -54.45 8.69 44.99
C THR A 78 -53.58 8.44 43.76
N SER A 79 -54.15 8.59 42.56
CA SER A 79 -53.44 8.40 41.29
C SER A 79 -52.33 9.43 41.01
N PHE A 80 -52.17 10.42 41.89
CA PHE A 80 -51.15 11.48 41.82
C PHE A 80 -50.10 11.38 42.95
N CYS A 81 -50.37 10.61 44.01
CA CYS A 81 -49.44 10.39 45.13
C CYS A 81 -49.18 8.91 45.47
N GLN A 82 -49.71 7.98 44.68
CA GLN A 82 -49.27 6.60 44.64
C GLN A 82 -47.74 6.52 44.54
N THR A 83 -47.15 5.63 45.33
CA THR A 83 -45.70 5.41 45.38
C THR A 83 -45.27 4.44 44.30
N GLY A 84 -44.09 4.68 43.72
CA GLY A 84 -43.56 3.88 42.61
C GLY A 84 -42.04 4.00 42.55
N CYS A 85 -41.48 3.77 41.37
CA CYS A 85 -40.08 4.05 41.10
C CYS A 85 -39.95 5.36 40.33
N ALA A 86 -39.09 6.26 40.78
CA ALA A 86 -38.67 7.41 39.98
C ALA A 86 -37.29 7.12 39.37
N ILE A 87 -37.19 7.28 38.05
CA ILE A 87 -35.98 6.99 37.27
C ILE A 87 -35.40 8.29 36.75
N ASP A 88 -34.20 8.61 37.20
CA ASP A 88 -33.36 9.68 36.66
C ASP A 88 -32.56 9.13 35.47
N LYS A 89 -32.86 9.64 34.28
CA LYS A 89 -32.24 9.20 33.02
C LYS A 89 -30.88 9.84 32.77
N ASP A 90 -30.60 10.97 33.41
CA ASP A 90 -29.37 11.75 33.17
C ASP A 90 -28.27 11.35 34.17
N GLU A 91 -28.65 10.92 35.39
CA GLU A 91 -27.72 10.37 36.40
C GLU A 91 -27.75 8.82 36.49
N GLY A 92 -28.70 8.15 35.85
CA GLY A 92 -28.85 6.68 35.88
C GLY A 92 -29.39 6.12 37.20
N LEU A 93 -30.05 6.94 38.02
CA LEU A 93 -30.44 6.62 39.39
C LEU A 93 -31.93 6.23 39.50
N CYS A 94 -32.24 5.31 40.41
CA CYS A 94 -33.61 4.85 40.66
C CYS A 94 -34.00 4.98 42.13
N PHE A 95 -35.11 5.67 42.40
CA PHE A 95 -35.60 5.99 43.74
C PHE A 95 -36.89 5.20 44.05
N LYS A 96 -36.77 4.21 44.95
CA LYS A 96 -37.87 3.33 45.42
C LYS A 96 -38.88 4.08 46.29
N ASN A 97 -40.13 3.65 46.26
CA ASN A 97 -41.27 4.21 47.00
C ASN A 97 -41.51 5.72 46.78
N THR A 98 -41.09 6.28 45.64
CA THR A 98 -41.23 7.72 45.35
C THR A 98 -42.68 8.05 44.98
N PRO A 99 -43.36 9.00 45.65
CA PRO A 99 -44.68 9.47 45.24
C PRO A 99 -44.65 10.10 43.85
N LYS A 100 -45.65 9.84 43.02
CA LYS A 100 -45.67 10.27 41.62
C LYS A 100 -45.43 11.78 41.42
N ALA A 101 -46.19 12.64 42.10
CA ALA A 101 -45.99 14.10 41.99
C ALA A 101 -44.60 14.58 42.49
N SER A 102 -43.92 13.82 43.35
CA SER A 102 -42.54 14.12 43.77
C SER A 102 -41.52 13.86 42.65
N ALA A 103 -41.71 12.77 41.90
CA ALA A 103 -40.87 12.41 40.75
C ALA A 103 -41.09 13.37 39.57
N GLU A 104 -42.36 13.66 39.25
CA GLU A 104 -42.73 14.58 38.17
C GLU A 104 -42.22 16.00 38.44
N LYS A 105 -42.22 16.46 39.71
CA LYS A 105 -41.59 17.73 40.12
C LYS A 105 -40.06 17.75 39.92
N GLN A 106 -39.40 16.60 39.92
CA GLN A 106 -37.96 16.45 39.69
C GLN A 106 -37.61 16.09 38.23
N ASN A 107 -38.57 16.16 37.30
CA ASN A 107 -38.44 15.69 35.90
C ASN A 107 -38.06 14.21 35.74
N GLN A 108 -38.18 13.40 36.80
CA GLN A 108 -37.84 11.97 36.77
C GLN A 108 -38.96 11.16 36.11
N THR A 109 -38.59 10.09 35.40
CA THR A 109 -39.56 9.19 34.77
C THR A 109 -40.16 8.27 35.84
N TRP A 110 -41.43 8.48 36.20
CA TRP A 110 -42.13 7.67 37.20
C TRP A 110 -42.76 6.42 36.58
N VAL A 111 -42.61 5.27 37.23
CA VAL A 111 -43.24 3.99 36.86
C VAL A 111 -43.88 3.29 38.06
N ASP A 112 -44.95 2.54 37.78
CA ASP A 112 -45.81 1.87 38.77
C ASP A 112 -45.18 0.57 39.31
N SER A 113 -44.04 0.72 39.98
CA SER A 113 -43.28 -0.36 40.62
C SER A 113 -42.60 0.18 41.89
N PRO A 114 -43.24 0.12 43.07
CA PRO A 114 -42.71 0.70 44.32
C PRO A 114 -41.30 0.23 44.68
N LEU A 115 -40.94 -0.99 44.28
CA LEU A 115 -39.64 -1.61 44.55
C LEU A 115 -38.59 -1.36 43.46
N CYS A 116 -38.88 -0.57 42.41
CA CYS A 116 -38.03 -0.41 41.22
C CYS A 116 -37.67 -1.75 40.53
N GLU A 117 -38.64 -2.68 40.45
CA GLU A 117 -38.51 -3.94 39.72
C GLU A 117 -38.75 -3.71 38.23
N VAL A 118 -37.83 -2.97 37.59
CA VAL A 118 -37.83 -2.66 36.16
C VAL A 118 -36.40 -2.76 35.60
N PRO A 119 -36.20 -3.16 34.32
CA PRO A 119 -34.86 -3.44 33.77
C PRO A 119 -33.87 -2.27 33.95
N GLN A 120 -34.32 -1.03 33.76
CA GLN A 120 -33.48 0.17 33.86
C GLN A 120 -32.93 0.42 35.27
N CYS A 121 -33.47 -0.26 36.29
CA CYS A 121 -33.08 -0.14 37.68
C CYS A 121 -32.42 -1.41 38.24
N GLN A 122 -32.16 -2.41 37.40
CA GLN A 122 -31.37 -3.57 37.79
C GLN A 122 -29.91 -3.15 38.01
N LYS A 123 -29.32 -3.66 39.10
CA LYS A 123 -27.91 -3.44 39.43
C LYS A 123 -27.09 -4.66 39.06
N GLY A 124 -25.93 -4.40 38.49
CA GLY A 124 -24.87 -5.37 38.21
C GLY A 124 -23.54 -4.83 38.72
N CYS A 125 -22.46 -5.55 38.44
CA CYS A 125 -21.11 -5.11 38.82
C CYS A 125 -20.44 -4.38 37.65
N CYS A 126 -20.24 -3.08 37.79
CA CYS A 126 -19.46 -2.26 36.87
C CYS A 126 -17.97 -2.37 37.21
N VAL A 127 -17.11 -2.56 36.21
CA VAL A 127 -15.66 -2.71 36.40
C VAL A 127 -14.91 -1.62 35.65
N LEU A 128 -14.14 -0.81 36.37
CA LEU A 128 -13.36 0.31 35.84
C LEU A 128 -11.91 0.17 36.28
N ASN A 129 -11.07 -0.44 35.44
CA ASN A 129 -9.62 -0.59 35.66
C ASN A 129 -9.25 -1.10 37.07
N ASN A 130 -9.89 -2.20 37.49
CA ASN A 130 -9.82 -2.86 38.80
C ASN A 130 -10.48 -2.12 39.99
N GLU A 131 -11.16 -0.99 39.77
CA GLU A 131 -12.23 -0.53 40.68
C GLU A 131 -13.57 -1.19 40.29
N PHE A 132 -14.43 -1.48 41.28
CA PHE A 132 -15.67 -2.24 41.12
C PHE A 132 -16.83 -1.54 41.83
N SER A 133 -17.95 -1.33 41.13
CA SER A 133 -19.11 -0.57 41.60
C SER A 133 -20.42 -1.34 41.37
N PHE A 134 -21.21 -1.55 42.42
CA PHE A 134 -22.52 -2.20 42.30
C PHE A 134 -23.61 -1.17 41.97
N ILE A 135 -23.79 -0.89 40.68
CA ILE A 135 -24.59 0.21 40.11
C ILE A 135 -25.47 -0.28 38.94
N THR A 136 -26.26 0.62 38.36
CA THR A 136 -27.06 0.34 37.15
C THR A 136 -26.19 0.43 35.89
N GLN A 137 -26.61 -0.22 34.80
CA GLN A 137 -25.90 -0.18 33.51
C GLN A 137 -25.68 1.26 33.02
N ALA A 138 -26.73 2.08 32.97
CA ALA A 138 -26.66 3.47 32.54
C ALA A 138 -25.72 4.34 33.40
N ARG A 139 -25.54 3.97 34.68
CA ARG A 139 -24.55 4.63 35.56
C ARG A 139 -23.12 4.20 35.20
N CYS A 140 -22.91 2.92 34.93
CA CYS A 140 -21.63 2.38 34.48
C CYS A 140 -21.19 2.99 33.13
N GLU A 141 -22.12 3.08 32.17
CA GLU A 141 -21.92 3.74 30.88
C GLU A 141 -21.54 5.21 31.06
N LYS A 142 -22.25 5.95 31.93
CA LYS A 142 -21.92 7.35 32.24
C LYS A 142 -20.54 7.52 32.88
N GLU A 143 -20.18 6.68 33.84
CA GLU A 143 -18.88 6.76 34.53
C GLU A 143 -17.72 6.31 33.61
N THR A 144 -17.97 5.39 32.68
CA THR A 144 -17.03 5.03 31.61
C THR A 144 -16.85 6.16 30.58
N SER A 145 -17.92 6.90 30.24
CA SER A 145 -17.92 7.94 29.19
C SER A 145 -16.94 9.10 29.38
N ALA A 146 -16.33 9.22 30.58
CA ALA A 146 -15.24 10.15 30.84
C ALA A 146 -13.90 9.73 30.21
N PHE A 147 -13.79 8.49 29.71
CA PHE A 147 -12.56 7.87 29.21
C PHE A 147 -12.78 7.33 27.78
N PRO A 148 -12.34 8.04 26.71
CA PRO A 148 -12.66 7.69 25.33
C PRO A 148 -12.25 6.28 24.89
N ASP A 149 -11.16 5.77 25.45
CA ASP A 149 -10.53 4.50 25.04
C ASP A 149 -11.03 3.28 25.85
N LEU A 150 -11.89 3.49 26.86
CA LEU A 150 -12.36 2.44 27.75
C LEU A 150 -13.72 1.89 27.31
N LYS A 151 -13.81 0.56 27.15
CA LYS A 151 -15.08 -0.14 26.93
C LYS A 151 -15.77 -0.41 28.28
N VAL A 152 -17.10 -0.36 28.29
CA VAL A 152 -17.93 -0.63 29.47
C VAL A 152 -17.89 -2.13 29.81
N ASP A 153 -17.30 -2.53 30.94
CA ASP A 153 -17.45 -3.86 31.54
C ASP A 153 -18.55 -3.79 32.62
N PHE A 154 -19.75 -4.26 32.26
CA PHE A 154 -20.90 -4.33 33.15
C PHE A 154 -21.43 -5.75 33.24
N ARG A 155 -21.39 -6.34 34.44
CA ARG A 155 -21.69 -7.74 34.70
C ARG A 155 -23.07 -7.91 35.32
N GLU A 156 -24.03 -8.29 34.48
CA GLU A 156 -25.45 -8.49 34.84
C GLU A 156 -25.69 -9.75 35.68
N ASP A 157 -24.81 -10.75 35.59
CA ASP A 157 -24.86 -11.99 36.36
C ASP A 157 -24.54 -11.77 37.85
N ILE A 158 -23.71 -10.76 38.15
CA ILE A 158 -23.35 -10.38 39.51
C ILE A 158 -24.46 -9.52 40.13
N THR A 159 -25.52 -10.20 40.58
CA THR A 159 -26.75 -9.61 41.12
C THR A 159 -26.67 -9.14 42.58
N THR A 160 -25.50 -9.21 43.23
CA THR A 160 -25.32 -8.75 44.62
C THR A 160 -24.06 -7.91 44.83
N GLU A 161 -24.17 -6.93 45.72
CA GLU A 161 -23.07 -6.05 46.14
C GLU A 161 -21.90 -6.81 46.75
N GLN A 162 -22.18 -7.88 47.52
CA GLN A 162 -21.13 -8.71 48.11
C GLN A 162 -20.37 -9.54 47.07
N ALA A 163 -21.04 -10.13 46.07
CA ALA A 163 -20.34 -10.84 45.00
C ALA A 163 -19.48 -9.88 44.14
N CYS A 164 -19.96 -8.66 43.92
CA CYS A 164 -19.19 -7.60 43.25
C CYS A 164 -17.96 -7.17 44.07
N LEU A 165 -18.08 -7.12 45.41
CA LEU A 165 -16.97 -6.90 46.32
C LEU A 165 -15.99 -8.09 46.35
N GLU A 166 -16.48 -9.32 46.28
CA GLU A 166 -15.65 -10.54 46.28
C GLU A 166 -14.79 -10.64 45.01
N GLU A 167 -15.29 -10.24 43.84
CA GLU A 167 -14.49 -10.02 42.61
C GLU A 167 -13.41 -8.94 42.81
N SER A 168 -13.74 -7.83 43.47
CA SER A 168 -12.77 -6.76 43.78
C SER A 168 -11.67 -7.24 44.72
N LEU A 169 -12.01 -8.05 45.72
CA LEU A 169 -11.05 -8.67 46.63
C LEU A 169 -10.20 -9.72 45.90
N ALA A 170 -10.77 -10.51 44.98
CA ALA A 170 -10.05 -11.52 44.22
C ALA A 170 -8.92 -10.92 43.36
N LYS A 171 -9.12 -9.70 42.83
CA LYS A 171 -8.13 -8.92 42.07
C LYS A 171 -7.12 -8.11 42.91
N GLU A 172 -7.14 -8.18 44.23
CA GLU A 172 -6.10 -7.50 45.05
C GLU A 172 -4.71 -8.11 44.75
N GLU A 173 -3.70 -7.29 44.46
CA GLU A 173 -2.30 -7.75 44.30
C GLU A 173 -1.53 -7.74 45.62
N GLY A 174 -0.59 -8.67 45.76
CA GLY A 174 0.30 -8.77 46.93
C GLY A 174 1.08 -10.08 47.00
N CYS A 175 1.96 -10.20 47.99
CA CYS A 175 2.67 -11.46 48.22
C CYS A 175 1.76 -12.51 48.88
N CYS A 176 1.76 -13.71 48.32
CA CYS A 176 1.27 -14.93 48.93
C CYS A 176 2.42 -15.63 49.68
N ALA A 177 2.58 -15.33 50.97
CA ALA A 177 3.61 -15.95 51.81
C ALA A 177 3.07 -17.24 52.45
N ILE A 178 3.33 -18.39 51.82
CA ILE A 178 2.84 -19.70 52.29
C ILE A 178 3.82 -20.32 53.29
N ASP A 179 5.11 -20.30 52.99
CA ASP A 179 6.22 -20.70 53.85
C ASP A 179 7.50 -19.90 53.47
N GLN A 180 8.70 -20.35 53.86
CA GLN A 180 9.95 -19.62 53.58
C GLN A 180 10.42 -19.69 52.12
N ASN A 181 10.09 -20.78 51.42
CA ASN A 181 10.50 -21.05 50.05
C ASN A 181 9.35 -20.84 49.05
N THR A 182 8.10 -20.91 49.53
CA THR A 182 6.88 -20.76 48.73
C THR A 182 6.28 -19.37 48.93
N CYS A 183 6.92 -18.36 48.33
CA CYS A 183 6.44 -16.98 48.30
C CYS A 183 6.26 -16.48 46.87
N THR A 184 5.01 -16.22 46.47
CA THR A 184 4.64 -15.79 45.11
C THR A 184 3.88 -14.46 45.13
N PHE A 185 4.29 -13.48 44.32
CA PHE A 185 3.56 -12.23 44.13
C PHE A 185 2.55 -12.40 42.99
N GLY A 186 1.29 -12.02 43.24
CA GLY A 186 0.20 -12.15 42.28
C GLY A 186 -1.12 -11.68 42.85
N THR A 187 -2.24 -12.11 42.26
CA THR A 187 -3.57 -11.79 42.78
C THR A 187 -3.92 -12.65 44.00
N ARG A 188 -4.85 -12.13 44.82
CA ARG A 188 -5.44 -12.87 45.94
C ARG A 188 -6.11 -14.17 45.50
N SER A 189 -6.68 -14.21 44.29
CA SER A 189 -7.26 -15.41 43.69
C SER A 189 -6.21 -16.50 43.41
N GLU A 190 -5.07 -16.13 42.80
CA GLU A 190 -3.94 -17.05 42.61
C GLU A 190 -3.42 -17.59 43.94
N CYS A 191 -3.29 -16.73 44.96
CA CYS A 191 -2.84 -17.14 46.29
C CYS A 191 -3.75 -18.21 46.92
N LEU A 192 -5.08 -18.09 46.77
CA LEU A 192 -6.03 -19.10 47.24
C LEU A 192 -5.84 -20.44 46.50
N ASN A 193 -5.69 -20.40 45.17
CA ASN A 193 -5.48 -21.60 44.35
C ASN A 193 -4.18 -22.37 44.72
N LEU A 194 -3.20 -21.70 45.32
CA LEU A 194 -1.95 -22.31 45.82
C LEU A 194 -2.06 -22.89 47.25
N GLY A 195 -3.25 -22.95 47.85
CA GLY A 195 -3.45 -23.39 49.24
C GLY A 195 -3.26 -22.25 50.26
N GLY A 196 -3.54 -21.01 49.84
CA GLY A 196 -3.48 -19.79 50.64
C GLY A 196 -4.66 -19.58 51.60
N ASP A 197 -5.36 -20.64 52.03
CA ASP A 197 -6.65 -20.61 52.73
C ASP A 197 -6.75 -19.78 54.04
N ASP A 198 -5.64 -19.34 54.64
CA ASP A 198 -5.65 -18.35 55.73
C ASP A 198 -5.47 -16.94 55.15
N PRO A 199 -6.45 -16.02 55.30
CA PRO A 199 -6.32 -14.61 54.89
C PRO A 199 -5.11 -13.86 55.45
N LYS A 200 -4.35 -14.43 56.40
CA LYS A 200 -3.08 -13.90 56.88
C LYS A 200 -1.86 -14.23 56.00
N LYS A 201 -1.93 -15.25 55.12
CA LYS A 201 -0.85 -15.62 54.19
C LYS A 201 -0.68 -14.59 53.08
N PHE A 202 -1.80 -14.13 52.53
CA PHE A 202 -1.82 -13.06 51.53
C PHE A 202 -1.56 -11.68 52.16
N LYS A 203 -0.73 -10.87 51.50
CA LYS A 203 -0.27 -9.56 51.97
C LYS A 203 -0.49 -8.50 50.90
N LYS A 204 -1.70 -7.94 50.88
CA LYS A 204 -2.11 -6.88 49.94
C LYS A 204 -1.10 -5.74 49.90
N ASN A 205 -0.72 -5.31 48.69
CA ASN A 205 0.25 -4.25 48.41
C ASN A 205 1.67 -4.50 48.98
N THR A 206 2.02 -5.71 49.42
CA THR A 206 3.34 -6.06 49.96
C THR A 206 4.13 -6.91 48.97
N LEU A 207 5.42 -6.60 48.78
CA LEU A 207 6.34 -7.37 47.92
C LEU A 207 6.86 -8.61 48.66
N CYS A 208 7.17 -9.70 47.96
CA CYS A 208 7.64 -10.94 48.62
C CYS A 208 9.04 -10.82 49.25
N SER A 209 9.85 -9.92 48.74
CA SER A 209 11.15 -9.51 49.29
C SER A 209 11.08 -8.63 50.55
N ASN A 210 9.89 -8.32 51.07
CA ASN A 210 9.73 -7.43 52.23
C ASN A 210 10.22 -8.12 53.53
N PRO A 211 11.12 -7.48 54.31
CA PRO A 211 11.71 -8.09 55.52
C PRO A 211 10.75 -8.27 56.70
N GLU A 212 9.49 -7.82 56.61
CA GLU A 212 8.42 -8.16 57.58
C GLU A 212 7.74 -9.51 57.27
N LEU A 213 8.11 -10.17 56.15
CA LEU A 213 7.62 -11.49 55.75
C LEU A 213 8.60 -12.61 56.13
N SER A 214 8.12 -13.86 56.06
CA SER A 214 8.94 -15.06 56.31
C SER A 214 9.70 -15.57 55.08
N CYS A 215 9.66 -14.85 53.97
CA CYS A 215 10.22 -15.24 52.67
C CYS A 215 11.73 -15.02 52.61
N GLU A 216 12.49 -15.97 52.06
CA GLU A 216 13.96 -15.81 51.87
C GLU A 216 14.32 -15.22 50.48
N CYS A 217 13.55 -14.22 50.03
CA CYS A 217 13.71 -13.56 48.72
C CYS A 217 14.46 -12.22 48.85
N THR A 218 15.55 -12.02 48.09
CA THR A 218 16.30 -10.75 48.11
C THR A 218 15.77 -9.77 47.05
N PRO A 219 15.52 -8.49 47.39
CA PRO A 219 14.95 -7.51 46.47
C PRO A 219 15.91 -7.09 45.36
N ARG A 220 15.35 -6.68 44.21
CA ARG A 220 16.02 -6.10 43.05
C ARG A 220 17.19 -6.94 42.53
N HIS A 221 16.98 -8.25 42.43
CA HIS A 221 17.98 -9.20 41.97
C HIS A 221 18.28 -9.05 40.47
N HIS A 222 17.24 -8.80 39.67
CA HIS A 222 17.32 -8.61 38.22
C HIS A 222 16.20 -7.71 37.71
N LYS A 223 16.28 -7.26 36.45
CA LYS A 223 15.16 -6.64 35.74
C LYS A 223 14.45 -7.67 34.85
N GLY A 224 13.20 -7.34 34.47
CA GLY A 224 12.44 -8.07 33.46
C GLY A 224 11.28 -7.22 32.91
N ILE A 225 10.56 -7.74 31.93
CA ILE A 225 9.41 -7.05 31.30
C ILE A 225 8.10 -7.65 31.80
N PHE A 226 7.15 -6.79 32.16
CA PHE A 226 5.77 -7.16 32.46
C PHE A 226 4.83 -6.03 32.00
N GLU A 227 3.71 -6.37 31.36
CA GLU A 227 2.72 -5.39 30.84
C GLU A 227 3.35 -4.23 30.03
N GLY A 228 4.34 -4.53 29.18
CA GLY A 228 5.03 -3.55 28.33
C GLY A 228 5.98 -2.60 29.06
N LYS A 229 6.29 -2.86 30.35
CA LYS A 229 7.13 -2.02 31.22
C LYS A 229 8.26 -2.83 31.85
N VAL A 230 9.35 -2.14 32.19
CA VAL A 230 10.49 -2.76 32.86
C VAL A 230 10.30 -2.70 34.37
N PHE A 231 10.30 -3.87 35.01
CA PHE A 231 10.15 -4.05 36.46
C PHE A 231 11.45 -4.58 37.07
N TRP A 232 11.64 -4.31 38.36
CA TRP A 232 12.54 -5.10 39.20
C TRP A 232 11.90 -6.46 39.52
N PHE A 233 12.75 -7.48 39.72
CA PHE A 233 12.36 -8.81 40.16
C PHE A 233 13.27 -9.28 41.30
N ASP A 234 12.68 -9.93 42.31
CA ASP A 234 13.42 -10.51 43.44
C ASP A 234 14.16 -11.82 43.07
N SER A 235 14.93 -12.38 44.01
CA SER A 235 15.65 -13.65 43.79
C SER A 235 14.75 -14.90 43.73
N CYS A 236 13.45 -14.74 43.96
CA CYS A 236 12.42 -15.76 43.81
C CYS A 236 11.63 -15.58 42.49
N SER A 237 12.09 -14.66 41.62
CA SER A 237 11.44 -14.27 40.36
C SER A 237 10.04 -13.65 40.52
N ASN A 238 9.75 -13.06 41.66
CA ASN A 238 8.55 -12.22 41.84
C ASN A 238 8.77 -10.82 41.27
N ARG A 239 7.73 -10.28 40.62
CA ARG A 239 7.67 -8.88 40.18
C ARG A 239 7.65 -7.94 41.39
N GLU A 240 8.44 -6.87 41.33
CA GLU A 240 8.52 -5.81 42.34
C GLU A 240 7.97 -4.47 41.79
N GLU A 241 8.52 -3.32 42.18
CA GLU A 241 8.22 -2.04 41.55
C GLU A 241 8.77 -1.90 40.11
N VAL A 242 8.16 -0.99 39.35
CA VAL A 242 8.69 -0.53 38.05
C VAL A 242 10.10 0.02 38.25
N PHE A 243 11.03 -0.31 37.35
CA PHE A 243 12.40 0.17 37.42
C PHE A 243 12.46 1.71 37.36
N GLN A 244 13.20 2.33 38.28
CA GLN A 244 13.52 3.76 38.25
C GLN A 244 14.85 3.98 38.99
N ASP A 245 15.78 4.73 38.38
CA ASP A 245 17.06 5.03 39.02
C ASP A 245 16.88 5.92 40.27
N GLY A 246 17.72 5.71 41.27
CA GLY A 246 17.67 6.39 42.57
C GLY A 246 16.44 6.10 43.45
N GLN A 247 15.44 5.34 42.98
CA GLN A 247 14.23 5.04 43.76
C GLN A 247 14.57 4.20 45.00
N GLN A 248 14.08 4.62 46.17
CA GLN A 248 14.26 3.85 47.41
C GLN A 248 13.28 2.67 47.49
N TYR A 249 13.82 1.47 47.73
CA TYR A 249 13.04 0.27 48.01
C TYR A 249 12.30 0.41 49.35
N THR A 250 11.07 -0.13 49.42
CA THR A 250 10.22 -0.06 50.64
C THR A 250 9.51 -1.36 51.01
N GLY A 251 9.57 -2.40 50.17
CA GLY A 251 8.83 -3.65 50.39
C GLY A 251 7.31 -3.55 50.17
N PHE A 252 6.82 -2.43 49.64
CA PHE A 252 5.41 -2.23 49.30
C PHE A 252 5.26 -1.77 47.85
N VAL A 253 4.15 -2.14 47.22
CA VAL A 253 3.83 -1.77 45.84
C VAL A 253 3.69 -0.25 45.73
N GLN A 254 4.53 0.36 44.88
CA GLN A 254 4.50 1.80 44.60
C GLN A 254 3.92 2.07 43.21
N LYS A 255 3.21 3.19 43.05
CA LYS A 255 2.89 3.71 41.71
C LYS A 255 4.18 4.28 41.08
N PRO A 256 4.47 4.05 39.78
CA PRO A 256 5.65 4.61 39.13
C PRO A 256 5.64 6.13 39.18
N THR A 257 6.80 6.76 39.40
CA THR A 257 6.92 8.22 39.54
C THR A 257 7.65 8.90 38.38
N CYS A 258 8.39 8.13 37.58
CA CYS A 258 8.97 8.57 36.31
C CYS A 258 8.01 8.29 35.14
N THR A 259 8.22 8.99 34.03
CA THR A 259 7.63 8.69 32.71
C THR A 259 8.81 8.53 31.76
N ALA A 260 8.95 7.38 31.12
CA ALA A 260 10.11 7.11 30.29
C ALA A 260 10.09 7.95 29.00
N SER A 261 11.22 8.56 28.67
CA SER A 261 11.47 9.04 27.31
C SER A 261 11.87 7.86 26.40
N PRO A 262 11.83 8.00 25.06
CA PRO A 262 12.47 7.04 24.17
C PRO A 262 13.96 6.88 24.47
N ASN A 263 14.41 5.63 24.64
CA ASN A 263 15.78 5.22 25.04
C ASN A 263 16.19 5.72 26.45
N ASP A 264 15.24 5.72 27.40
CA ASP A 264 15.48 6.16 28.78
C ASP A 264 16.02 5.04 29.68
N LEU A 265 17.34 5.00 29.81
CA LEU A 265 18.10 4.13 30.72
C LEU A 265 17.76 4.28 32.22
N SER A 266 16.99 5.30 32.62
CA SER A 266 16.71 5.65 34.03
C SER A 266 15.27 5.35 34.48
N CYS A 267 14.36 5.00 33.56
CA CYS A 267 12.95 4.76 33.84
C CYS A 267 12.41 3.56 33.06
N GLY A 268 11.76 2.63 33.76
CA GLY A 268 11.07 1.47 33.21
C GLY A 268 9.58 1.66 32.95
N ASN A 269 9.02 2.83 33.27
CA ASN A 269 7.61 3.15 33.03
C ASN A 269 7.38 3.55 31.58
N CYS A 270 7.52 2.58 30.67
CA CYS A 270 7.38 2.78 29.24
C CYS A 270 5.94 3.09 28.85
N ASP A 271 5.77 3.84 27.75
CA ASP A 271 4.47 4.28 27.24
C ASP A 271 4.49 4.32 25.71
N TYR A 272 3.77 3.37 25.10
CA TYR A 272 3.65 3.24 23.65
C TYR A 272 3.03 4.50 23.00
N THR A 273 2.16 5.22 23.71
CA THR A 273 1.57 6.48 23.22
C THR A 273 2.57 7.64 23.17
N GLN A 274 3.70 7.50 23.88
CA GLN A 274 4.86 8.41 23.84
C GLN A 274 6.02 7.83 23.02
N GLY A 275 5.73 6.82 22.19
CA GLY A 275 6.67 6.27 21.22
C GLY A 275 7.81 5.47 21.84
N ASN A 276 7.58 4.78 22.96
CA ASN A 276 8.55 3.84 23.54
C ASN A 276 7.92 2.55 24.10
N ILE A 277 8.69 1.46 24.12
CA ILE A 277 8.29 0.14 24.58
C ILE A 277 9.39 -0.50 25.44
N ALA A 278 9.04 -1.33 26.42
CA ALA A 278 10.05 -2.11 27.14
C ALA A 278 10.70 -3.13 26.20
N SER A 279 12.04 -3.19 26.18
CA SER A 279 12.80 -4.21 25.44
C SER A 279 14.04 -4.67 26.22
N LYS A 280 14.60 -5.80 25.78
CA LYS A 280 15.89 -6.35 26.24
C LYS A 280 16.98 -5.88 25.27
N VAL A 281 18.00 -5.20 25.77
CA VAL A 281 19.06 -4.54 24.96
C VAL A 281 20.45 -5.19 25.11
N GLY A 282 20.55 -6.28 25.88
CA GLY A 282 21.77 -7.06 26.10
C GLY A 282 21.46 -8.32 26.90
N ASP A 283 22.42 -9.25 26.99
CA ASP A 283 22.23 -10.54 27.68
C ASP A 283 22.43 -10.49 29.21
N GLY A 284 22.78 -9.34 29.77
CA GLY A 284 22.89 -9.15 31.22
C GLY A 284 21.53 -9.11 31.92
N PRO A 285 21.46 -9.52 33.21
CA PRO A 285 20.21 -9.51 34.00
C PRO A 285 19.69 -8.11 34.37
N LEU A 286 20.32 -7.04 33.87
CA LEU A 286 19.94 -5.64 34.08
C LEU A 286 19.66 -4.90 32.75
N ASP A 287 19.78 -5.60 31.61
CA ASP A 287 19.86 -5.01 30.28
C ASP A 287 18.46 -4.85 29.67
N PHE A 288 17.59 -4.18 30.42
CA PHE A 288 16.20 -3.87 30.05
C PHE A 288 15.93 -2.37 30.25
N GLU A 289 15.32 -1.75 29.23
CA GLU A 289 15.01 -0.31 29.16
C GLU A 289 13.79 -0.02 28.28
N CYS A 290 13.35 1.24 28.22
CA CYS A 290 12.29 1.69 27.32
C CYS A 290 12.87 2.21 26.00
N VAL A 291 12.91 1.35 24.96
CA VAL A 291 13.45 1.70 23.63
C VAL A 291 12.43 2.48 22.80
N SER A 292 12.92 3.31 21.88
CA SER A 292 12.10 4.03 20.88
C SER A 292 11.41 3.05 19.93
N VAL A 293 10.11 3.24 19.68
CA VAL A 293 9.41 2.65 18.52
C VAL A 293 9.36 3.59 17.31
N ASN A 294 10.03 4.73 17.38
CA ASN A 294 10.18 5.68 16.26
C ASN A 294 11.49 5.41 15.52
N CYS A 295 11.45 5.49 14.19
CA CYS A 295 12.55 5.25 13.28
C CYS A 295 13.47 6.48 13.30
N ALA A 296 14.65 6.34 13.93
CA ALA A 296 15.57 7.46 14.18
C ALA A 296 16.18 8.05 12.89
N THR A 297 16.27 7.24 11.85
CA THR A 297 16.64 7.56 10.47
C THR A 297 15.87 6.63 9.56
N THR A 298 15.45 7.10 8.39
CA THR A 298 14.85 6.26 7.34
C THR A 298 15.68 6.30 6.05
N THR A 299 15.28 5.54 5.03
CA THR A 299 15.87 5.59 3.68
C THR A 299 15.91 7.04 3.15
N GLU A 300 17.09 7.55 2.76
CA GLU A 300 17.22 8.77 1.94
C GLU A 300 17.09 8.38 0.47
N ASP A 301 16.04 8.86 -0.19
CA ASP A 301 15.83 8.70 -1.63
C ASP A 301 16.20 10.00 -2.35
N ALA A 302 16.93 9.90 -3.47
CA ALA A 302 17.47 11.07 -4.16
C ALA A 302 16.44 11.83 -5.00
N ASN A 303 15.29 11.23 -5.28
CA ASN A 303 14.24 11.80 -6.12
C ASN A 303 13.06 12.34 -5.30
N THR A 304 12.84 11.76 -4.11
CA THR A 304 11.69 12.03 -3.25
C THR A 304 12.04 12.98 -2.09
N GLU A 305 11.36 14.12 -2.01
CA GLU A 305 11.56 15.09 -0.91
C GLU A 305 11.09 14.54 0.46
N GLU A 306 11.57 15.15 1.54
CA GLU A 306 11.30 14.75 2.95
C GLU A 306 11.75 13.33 3.41
N THR A 307 12.40 12.55 2.54
CA THR A 307 13.02 11.25 2.90
C THR A 307 14.30 11.42 3.75
N GLY A 308 14.88 10.32 4.24
CA GLY A 308 16.09 10.32 5.08
C GLY A 308 15.92 10.91 6.48
N SER A 309 14.68 11.16 6.92
CA SER A 309 14.34 11.90 8.13
C SER A 309 13.80 10.99 9.23
N ALA A 310 13.88 11.43 10.50
CA ALA A 310 13.31 10.65 11.61
C ALA A 310 11.77 10.64 11.52
N ARG A 311 11.17 9.44 11.60
CA ARG A 311 9.71 9.22 11.47
C ARG A 311 9.14 8.57 12.74
N LYS A 312 7.94 8.98 13.12
CA LYS A 312 7.24 8.43 14.31
C LYS A 312 6.63 7.07 13.99
N ASN A 313 6.45 6.26 15.02
CA ASN A 313 5.69 5.00 14.92
C ASN A 313 4.29 5.25 14.32
N GLY A 314 3.95 4.51 13.27
CA GLY A 314 2.71 4.65 12.51
C GLY A 314 2.72 5.70 11.39
N GLU A 315 3.76 6.54 11.27
CA GLU A 315 3.89 7.43 10.11
C GLU A 315 4.20 6.62 8.84
N SER A 316 3.65 7.07 7.73
CA SER A 316 3.94 6.52 6.39
C SER A 316 4.15 7.65 5.39
N TRP A 317 4.98 7.37 4.38
CA TRP A 317 5.39 8.29 3.32
C TRP A 317 5.51 7.54 2.00
N CYS A 318 5.52 8.28 0.89
CA CYS A 318 5.75 7.71 -0.44
C CYS A 318 7.24 7.75 -0.79
N ILE A 319 7.68 6.83 -1.64
CA ILE A 319 8.95 6.85 -2.38
C ILE A 319 8.69 6.39 -3.82
N PHE A 320 9.39 6.97 -4.79
CA PHE A 320 9.25 6.67 -6.22
C PHE A 320 10.62 6.60 -6.90
N ASP A 321 10.75 5.87 -8.02
CA ASP A 321 12.05 5.70 -8.70
C ASP A 321 12.55 6.95 -9.47
N ASP A 322 11.71 7.96 -9.70
CA ASP A 322 12.10 9.22 -10.34
C ASP A 322 11.20 10.40 -9.91
N ARG A 323 10.78 11.28 -10.83
CA ARG A 323 10.03 12.50 -10.53
C ARG A 323 8.54 12.32 -10.79
N GLU A 324 7.73 12.82 -9.87
CA GLU A 324 6.27 12.79 -9.98
C GLU A 324 5.74 13.82 -11.00
N GLY A 325 4.70 13.45 -11.74
CA GLY A 325 3.90 14.36 -12.57
C GLY A 325 3.76 13.92 -14.03
N PRO A 326 2.80 14.51 -14.77
CA PRO A 326 2.34 13.98 -16.05
C PRO A 326 3.47 13.93 -17.09
N GLY A 327 3.82 12.71 -17.48
CA GLY A 327 4.86 12.41 -18.46
C GLY A 327 6.28 12.26 -17.91
N GLN A 328 6.50 12.51 -16.62
CA GLN A 328 7.82 12.30 -15.98
C GLN A 328 8.04 10.85 -15.56
N ASP A 329 6.98 10.03 -15.45
CA ASP A 329 7.08 8.61 -15.13
C ASP A 329 7.95 7.84 -16.16
N ARG A 330 9.13 7.36 -15.73
CA ARG A 330 10.05 6.57 -16.55
C ARG A 330 9.55 5.14 -16.77
N VAL A 331 9.88 4.52 -17.89
CA VAL A 331 9.43 3.14 -18.17
C VAL A 331 10.05 2.15 -17.17
N GLY A 332 9.22 1.30 -16.56
CA GLY A 332 9.64 0.38 -15.49
C GLY A 332 9.69 1.01 -14.09
N SER A 333 9.29 2.28 -13.90
CA SER A 333 9.21 2.89 -12.56
C SER A 333 8.01 2.39 -11.76
N ARG A 334 8.15 2.33 -10.43
CA ARG A 334 7.12 1.86 -9.51
C ARG A 334 7.02 2.75 -8.27
N TYR A 335 5.82 2.82 -7.69
CA TYR A 335 5.55 3.53 -6.45
C TYR A 335 5.66 2.61 -5.24
N TYR A 336 6.22 3.15 -4.15
CA TYR A 336 6.42 2.46 -2.89
C TYR A 336 5.81 3.28 -1.76
N ARG A 337 5.14 2.60 -0.84
CA ARG A 337 4.62 3.15 0.42
C ARG A 337 5.52 2.65 1.55
N TYR A 338 6.30 3.54 2.12
CA TYR A 338 7.14 3.24 3.27
C TYR A 338 6.40 3.60 4.57
N SER A 339 6.68 2.86 5.64
CA SER A 339 6.07 3.08 6.96
C SER A 339 7.02 2.76 8.10
N CYS A 340 6.88 3.47 9.22
CA CYS A 340 7.67 3.23 10.42
C CYS A 340 6.85 2.44 11.44
N ILE A 341 7.25 1.21 11.75
CA ILE A 341 6.54 0.30 12.66
C ILE A 341 7.54 -0.26 13.69
N LEU A 342 7.29 -0.02 14.99
CA LEU A 342 8.12 -0.50 16.10
C LEU A 342 9.61 -0.09 16.08
N GLY A 343 9.97 0.89 15.26
CA GLY A 343 11.35 1.37 15.05
C GLY A 343 11.99 0.83 13.76
N GLU A 344 11.30 -0.10 13.08
CA GLU A 344 11.70 -0.69 11.81
C GLU A 344 10.98 0.02 10.64
N GLU A 345 11.64 0.07 9.49
CA GLU A 345 11.14 0.69 8.27
C GLU A 345 10.62 -0.40 7.33
N ILE A 346 9.30 -0.42 7.11
CA ILE A 346 8.60 -1.42 6.30
C ILE A 346 8.22 -0.80 4.95
N ASN A 347 8.67 -1.44 3.87
CA ASN A 347 8.27 -1.13 2.50
C ASN A 347 7.05 -1.95 2.07
N GLU A 348 6.03 -1.28 1.53
CA GLU A 348 4.90 -1.87 0.82
C GLU A 348 4.95 -1.37 -0.63
N GLU A 349 4.84 -2.27 -1.60
CA GLU A 349 4.91 -1.92 -3.01
C GLU A 349 3.51 -1.69 -3.58
N CYS A 350 3.28 -0.57 -4.25
CA CYS A 350 2.03 -0.37 -4.99
C CYS A 350 1.99 -1.28 -6.24
N GLU A 351 0.81 -1.56 -6.78
CA GLU A 351 0.63 -2.45 -7.95
C GLU A 351 1.52 -2.04 -9.14
N ASP A 352 2.16 -3.04 -9.77
CA ASP A 352 3.11 -2.86 -10.87
C ASP A 352 2.45 -2.26 -12.14
N PHE A 353 3.26 -1.85 -13.13
CA PHE A 353 2.81 -1.08 -14.30
C PHE A 353 2.11 0.25 -13.92
N ARG A 354 2.40 0.80 -12.72
CA ARG A 354 1.75 1.99 -12.15
C ARG A 354 0.21 1.90 -12.13
N ARG A 355 -0.32 0.68 -11.96
CA ARG A 355 -1.76 0.41 -11.77
C ARG A 355 -2.26 0.95 -10.43
N GLU A 356 -1.37 1.02 -9.45
CA GLU A 356 -1.50 1.92 -8.30
C GLU A 356 -0.34 2.91 -8.24
N PHE A 357 -0.57 4.05 -7.60
CA PHE A 357 0.43 5.04 -7.24
C PHE A 357 0.31 5.39 -5.75
N CYS A 358 1.40 5.82 -5.13
CA CYS A 358 1.39 6.19 -3.72
C CYS A 358 0.89 7.64 -3.56
N LEU A 359 -0.07 7.86 -2.66
CA LEU A 359 -0.50 9.19 -2.23
C LEU A 359 -0.10 9.43 -0.77
N GLN A 360 0.59 10.53 -0.51
CA GLN A 360 0.94 11.01 0.82
C GLN A 360 0.03 12.18 1.25
N GLY A 361 -0.49 12.08 2.47
CA GLY A 361 -1.19 13.15 3.17
C GLY A 361 -0.52 13.47 4.52
N GLY A 362 -0.91 14.60 5.12
CA GLY A 362 -0.39 15.03 6.41
C GLY A 362 -1.47 15.62 7.30
N LYS A 363 -1.47 15.25 8.59
CA LYS A 363 -2.32 15.84 9.63
C LYS A 363 -1.47 16.68 10.57
N ILE A 364 -1.83 17.95 10.77
CA ILE A 364 -1.17 18.82 11.73
C ILE A 364 -1.68 18.47 13.13
N THR A 365 -0.84 17.82 13.93
CA THR A 365 -1.14 17.47 15.33
C THR A 365 -0.51 18.48 16.30
N SER A 366 -0.87 18.42 17.57
CA SER A 366 -0.18 19.12 18.67
C SER A 366 1.29 18.68 18.86
N SER A 367 1.73 17.60 18.20
CA SER A 367 3.10 17.07 18.20
C SER A 367 3.88 17.35 16.89
N GLY A 368 3.34 18.23 16.03
CA GLY A 368 3.83 18.47 14.66
C GLY A 368 3.02 17.75 13.59
N THR A 369 3.47 17.82 12.34
CA THR A 369 2.90 17.01 11.24
C THR A 369 3.05 15.53 11.55
N PHE A 370 2.04 14.74 11.18
CA PHE A 370 2.07 13.28 11.13
C PHE A 370 1.66 12.88 9.71
N THR A 371 2.47 12.07 9.02
CA THR A 371 2.22 11.70 7.62
C THR A 371 1.54 10.34 7.49
N GLU A 372 0.57 10.26 6.60
CA GLU A 372 -0.16 9.06 6.26
C GLU A 372 -0.07 8.87 4.74
N ALA A 373 0.54 7.77 4.29
CA ALA A 373 0.61 7.42 2.88
C ALA A 373 -0.17 6.13 2.58
N LYS A 374 -0.64 5.98 1.35
CA LYS A 374 -1.37 4.80 0.88
C LYS A 374 -1.24 4.64 -0.64
N CYS A 375 -1.08 3.41 -1.12
CA CYS A 375 -1.31 3.10 -2.53
C CYS A 375 -2.79 3.34 -2.92
N LYS A 376 -3.00 3.92 -4.11
CA LYS A 376 -4.30 4.20 -4.71
C LYS A 376 -4.27 3.77 -6.17
N GLN A 377 -5.34 3.08 -6.61
CA GLN A 377 -5.58 2.75 -8.01
C GLN A 377 -5.51 3.99 -8.92
N ASN A 378 -4.72 3.87 -9.99
CA ASN A 378 -4.54 4.88 -11.03
C ASN A 378 -5.69 4.76 -12.05
N ASN A 379 -6.71 5.62 -11.94
CA ASN A 379 -7.86 5.60 -12.85
C ASN A 379 -7.58 6.43 -14.13
N PHE A 380 -6.56 6.04 -14.87
CA PHE A 380 -6.04 6.75 -16.05
C PHE A 380 -6.94 6.65 -17.31
N GLU A 381 -7.92 5.74 -17.30
CA GLU A 381 -8.87 5.52 -18.41
C GLU A 381 -10.01 6.55 -18.39
N ALA A 382 -10.43 7.00 -17.20
CA ALA A 382 -11.44 8.05 -17.07
C ALA A 382 -11.02 9.35 -17.78
N CYS A 383 -9.72 9.67 -17.78
CA CYS A 383 -9.17 10.87 -18.42
C CYS A 383 -9.40 10.92 -19.94
N GLU A 384 -9.45 9.77 -20.64
CA GLU A 384 -9.66 9.73 -22.10
C GLU A 384 -11.08 10.13 -22.51
N ASN A 385 -12.04 9.98 -21.59
CA ASN A 385 -13.46 10.22 -21.85
C ASN A 385 -13.89 11.68 -21.65
N ALA A 386 -13.05 12.50 -20.99
CA ALA A 386 -13.33 13.90 -20.69
C ALA A 386 -13.24 14.79 -21.94
N LYS A 387 -14.33 15.49 -22.28
CA LYS A 387 -14.45 16.30 -23.52
C LYS A 387 -14.32 17.80 -23.28
N SER A 388 -14.08 18.22 -22.04
CA SER A 388 -13.76 19.60 -21.68
C SER A 388 -12.79 19.66 -20.51
N GLU A 389 -12.15 20.83 -20.37
CA GLU A 389 -11.31 21.22 -19.24
C GLU A 389 -12.05 21.10 -17.90
N GLU A 390 -13.34 21.48 -17.86
CA GLU A 390 -14.18 21.42 -16.66
C GLU A 390 -14.41 19.97 -16.18
N GLN A 391 -14.74 19.03 -17.10
CA GLN A 391 -14.84 17.61 -16.75
C GLN A 391 -13.49 17.06 -16.26
N CYS A 392 -12.40 17.39 -16.97
CA CYS A 392 -11.06 16.91 -16.66
C CYS A 392 -10.53 17.39 -15.29
N THR A 393 -10.99 18.54 -14.79
CA THR A 393 -10.41 19.20 -13.60
C THR A 393 -11.36 19.29 -12.39
N SER A 394 -12.66 18.99 -12.55
CA SER A 394 -13.65 19.05 -11.47
C SER A 394 -14.47 17.78 -11.24
N GLU A 395 -14.58 16.90 -12.25
CA GLU A 395 -15.27 15.60 -12.12
C GLU A 395 -14.28 14.44 -11.93
N LEU A 396 -13.03 14.60 -12.38
CA LEU A 396 -11.97 13.59 -12.32
C LEU A 396 -10.81 14.07 -11.43
N VAL A 397 -10.40 13.24 -10.46
CA VAL A 397 -9.40 13.61 -9.44
C VAL A 397 -7.95 13.29 -9.89
N ASP A 398 -7.79 12.36 -10.83
CA ASP A 398 -6.49 11.77 -11.22
C ASP A 398 -6.04 12.20 -12.63
N CYS A 399 -6.60 13.30 -13.13
CA CYS A 399 -6.35 13.82 -14.47
C CYS A 399 -5.88 15.29 -14.40
N GLN A 400 -5.18 15.73 -15.45
CA GLN A 400 -4.78 17.12 -15.64
C GLN A 400 -5.11 17.57 -17.08
N TRP A 401 -5.49 18.84 -17.23
CA TRP A 401 -5.70 19.45 -18.53
C TRP A 401 -4.42 20.12 -19.06
N ILE A 402 -3.96 19.70 -20.24
CA ILE A 402 -2.83 20.30 -20.97
C ILE A 402 -3.22 20.61 -22.44
N GLY A 403 -4.42 21.17 -22.62
CA GLY A 403 -5.06 21.38 -23.93
C GLY A 403 -5.75 20.12 -24.49
N THR A 404 -5.55 18.98 -23.83
CA THR A 404 -6.42 17.80 -23.79
C THR A 404 -6.39 17.27 -22.36
N CYS A 405 -7.31 16.38 -22.00
CA CYS A 405 -7.24 15.70 -20.71
C CYS A 405 -6.20 14.58 -20.78
N VAL A 406 -5.34 14.48 -19.76
CA VAL A 406 -4.31 13.44 -19.63
C VAL A 406 -4.29 12.90 -18.18
N PRO A 407 -3.80 11.67 -17.94
CA PRO A 407 -3.52 11.18 -16.59
C PRO A 407 -2.53 12.07 -15.83
N LEU A 408 -2.70 12.19 -14.51
CA LEU A 408 -1.74 12.83 -13.61
C LEU A 408 -0.48 11.95 -13.43
N VAL A 409 -0.69 10.63 -13.33
CA VAL A 409 0.35 9.59 -13.31
C VAL A 409 0.17 8.74 -14.56
N ALA A 410 1.19 8.70 -15.43
CA ALA A 410 1.09 7.98 -16.69
C ALA A 410 1.00 6.45 -16.43
N PRO A 411 0.10 5.70 -17.08
CA PRO A 411 0.09 4.24 -16.95
C PRO A 411 1.40 3.59 -17.45
N GLY A 412 1.74 2.43 -16.91
CA GLY A 412 2.76 1.55 -17.47
C GLY A 412 2.12 0.50 -18.39
N PHE A 413 2.87 0.01 -19.38
CA PHE A 413 2.41 -1.00 -20.34
C PHE A 413 3.39 -2.16 -20.50
N LYS A 414 2.89 -3.33 -20.88
CA LYS A 414 3.64 -4.43 -21.50
C LYS A 414 4.02 -4.04 -22.93
N PHE A 415 4.94 -3.08 -23.06
CA PHE A 415 5.36 -2.55 -24.36
C PHE A 415 6.02 -3.60 -25.29
N TRP A 416 6.40 -4.76 -24.76
CA TRP A 416 6.89 -5.92 -25.51
C TRP A 416 5.77 -6.83 -26.06
N GLU A 417 4.52 -6.59 -25.66
CA GLU A 417 3.28 -7.20 -26.18
C GLU A 417 2.46 -6.19 -27.01
N ASP A 418 3.07 -5.06 -27.42
CA ASP A 418 2.45 -3.90 -28.08
C ASP A 418 1.29 -3.23 -27.28
N GLU A 419 1.18 -3.51 -25.97
CA GLU A 419 0.16 -2.88 -25.10
C GLU A 419 0.33 -1.35 -25.09
N GLY A 420 -0.78 -0.62 -25.24
CA GLY A 420 -0.80 0.85 -25.26
C GLY A 420 -0.45 1.50 -26.61
N ALA A 421 -0.10 0.74 -27.65
CA ALA A 421 0.28 1.31 -28.96
C ALA A 421 -0.78 2.25 -29.57
N ASP A 422 -2.05 1.85 -29.58
CA ASP A 422 -3.17 2.68 -30.07
C ASP A 422 -3.37 3.95 -29.23
N ARG A 423 -3.11 3.87 -27.91
CA ARG A 423 -3.21 5.00 -26.98
C ARG A 423 -2.11 6.02 -27.20
N CYS A 424 -0.87 5.58 -27.43
CA CYS A 424 0.21 6.46 -27.88
C CYS A 424 -0.14 7.09 -29.25
N ALA A 425 -0.63 6.29 -30.20
CA ALA A 425 -1.00 6.78 -31.53
C ALA A 425 -2.12 7.85 -31.47
N SER A 426 -3.06 7.76 -30.51
CA SER A 426 -4.22 8.65 -30.38
C SER A 426 -3.90 10.14 -30.30
N VAL A 427 -2.76 10.52 -29.71
CA VAL A 427 -2.35 11.92 -29.58
C VAL A 427 -1.49 12.42 -30.74
N SER A 428 -1.16 11.56 -31.71
CA SER A 428 -0.53 11.96 -32.99
C SER A 428 -1.42 12.94 -33.77
N GLY A 429 -0.83 13.70 -34.70
CA GLY A 429 -1.62 14.59 -35.55
C GLY A 429 -0.79 15.60 -36.32
N SER A 430 -1.46 16.37 -37.17
CA SER A 430 -0.82 17.40 -38.00
C SER A 430 -1.49 18.77 -37.82
N THR A 431 -0.70 19.81 -38.09
CA THR A 431 -1.16 21.21 -38.14
C THR A 431 -0.55 21.91 -39.34
N THR A 432 -1.21 22.95 -39.83
CA THR A 432 -0.74 23.78 -40.95
C THR A 432 -0.50 25.19 -40.43
N LEU A 433 0.74 25.67 -40.51
CA LEU A 433 1.20 26.94 -39.96
C LEU A 433 1.89 27.79 -41.04
N PRO A 434 1.90 29.14 -40.93
CA PRO A 434 2.73 29.99 -41.78
C PRO A 434 4.20 29.64 -41.62
N THR A 435 4.97 29.62 -42.73
CA THR A 435 6.38 29.17 -42.73
C THR A 435 7.30 30.00 -41.81
N GLU A 436 6.92 31.23 -41.45
CA GLU A 436 7.70 32.13 -40.58
C GLU A 436 7.37 32.00 -39.06
N ASP A 437 6.28 31.31 -38.67
CA ASP A 437 5.87 31.21 -37.26
C ASP A 437 6.52 30.03 -36.52
N GLN A 438 7.82 30.16 -36.30
CA GLN A 438 8.63 29.19 -35.55
C GLN A 438 8.18 29.05 -34.08
N ALA A 439 7.48 30.05 -33.53
CA ALA A 439 6.98 30.05 -32.15
C ALA A 439 5.74 29.15 -32.02
N ALA A 440 4.75 29.29 -32.91
CA ALA A 440 3.59 28.40 -32.98
C ALA A 440 4.00 26.95 -33.28
N LEU A 441 4.99 26.73 -34.16
CA LEU A 441 5.56 25.42 -34.42
C LEU A 441 6.14 24.78 -33.14
N SER A 442 7.01 25.51 -32.43
CA SER A 442 7.63 25.03 -31.19
C SER A 442 6.59 24.74 -30.10
N ALA A 443 5.57 25.60 -29.98
CA ALA A 443 4.48 25.42 -29.04
C ALA A 443 3.60 24.19 -29.37
N PHE A 444 3.31 23.94 -30.65
CA PHE A 444 2.56 22.75 -31.09
C PHE A 444 3.34 21.47 -30.78
N VAL A 445 4.61 21.38 -31.21
CA VAL A 445 5.44 20.18 -31.01
C VAL A 445 5.67 19.92 -29.52
N GLY A 446 6.03 20.94 -28.73
CA GLY A 446 6.23 20.81 -27.28
C GLY A 446 4.95 20.52 -26.49
N THR A 447 3.76 20.85 -27.01
CA THR A 447 2.48 20.43 -26.43
C THR A 447 2.15 18.99 -26.81
N LYS A 448 2.41 18.60 -28.06
CA LYS A 448 2.22 17.21 -28.52
C LYS A 448 3.17 16.22 -27.87
N ASN A 449 4.41 16.60 -27.56
CA ASN A 449 5.35 15.75 -26.84
C ASN A 449 4.87 15.46 -25.41
N ARG A 450 4.46 16.49 -24.66
CA ARG A 450 3.90 16.32 -23.30
C ARG A 450 2.59 15.52 -23.29
N GLN A 451 1.76 15.67 -24.34
CA GLN A 451 0.59 14.81 -24.53
C GLN A 451 0.98 13.35 -24.80
N CYS A 452 2.05 13.11 -25.58
CA CYS A 452 2.61 11.78 -25.79
C CYS A 452 3.11 11.17 -24.48
N GLU A 453 4.03 11.83 -23.78
CA GLU A 453 4.65 11.34 -22.55
C GLU A 453 3.63 11.03 -21.43
N ALA A 454 2.54 11.81 -21.34
CA ALA A 454 1.48 11.60 -20.35
C ALA A 454 0.49 10.46 -20.70
N MET A 455 0.48 9.94 -21.94
CA MET A 455 -0.43 8.84 -22.31
C MET A 455 -0.04 7.49 -21.71
N GLY A 456 1.22 7.30 -21.29
CA GLY A 456 1.71 6.06 -20.68
C GLY A 456 3.21 5.86 -20.93
N ASP A 457 3.62 4.64 -21.26
CA ASP A 457 4.97 4.36 -21.79
C ASP A 457 5.09 4.72 -23.27
N CYS A 458 4.79 5.99 -23.59
CA CYS A 458 4.79 6.54 -24.93
C CYS A 458 5.90 7.60 -25.08
N GLY A 459 6.39 7.80 -26.30
CA GLY A 459 7.37 8.85 -26.62
C GLY A 459 8.82 8.49 -26.25
N SER A 460 9.71 9.48 -26.32
CA SER A 460 11.17 9.31 -26.19
C SER A 460 11.65 9.26 -24.73
N LYS A 461 10.97 8.47 -23.89
CA LYS A 461 11.26 8.35 -22.44
C LYS A 461 12.58 7.64 -22.12
N LEU A 462 13.04 7.82 -20.88
CA LEU A 462 14.03 6.97 -20.23
C LEU A 462 13.36 5.79 -19.51
N ASN A 463 14.08 4.69 -19.29
CA ASN A 463 13.70 3.68 -18.29
C ASN A 463 14.10 4.11 -16.87
N TRP A 464 13.58 3.43 -15.83
CA TRP A 464 13.89 3.71 -14.42
C TRP A 464 15.41 3.79 -14.17
N ALA A 465 16.17 2.88 -14.77
CA ALA A 465 17.62 2.77 -14.67
C ALA A 465 18.42 3.87 -15.41
N GLY A 466 17.75 4.78 -16.14
CA GLY A 466 18.30 5.98 -16.77
C GLY A 466 18.70 5.85 -18.25
N ALA A 467 18.34 4.77 -18.93
CA ALA A 467 18.69 4.53 -20.34
C ALA A 467 17.58 4.98 -21.32
N GLU A 468 17.99 5.51 -22.47
CA GLU A 468 17.11 5.89 -23.59
C GLU A 468 16.56 4.65 -24.33
N GLY A 469 15.33 4.75 -24.82
CA GLY A 469 14.70 3.70 -25.63
C GLY A 469 15.32 3.53 -27.02
N SER A 470 15.08 2.39 -27.68
CA SER A 470 15.66 2.09 -29.00
C SER A 470 14.92 2.70 -30.19
N GLY A 471 13.64 3.00 -30.03
CA GLY A 471 12.79 3.60 -31.07
C GLY A 471 12.79 5.12 -30.96
N GLU A 472 12.44 5.82 -32.05
CA GLU A 472 12.31 7.29 -32.02
C GLU A 472 11.31 7.75 -30.94
N GLY A 473 10.26 6.96 -30.70
CA GLY A 473 9.22 7.22 -29.69
C GLY A 473 8.29 8.36 -30.11
N PHE A 474 8.82 9.57 -30.13
CA PHE A 474 8.16 10.76 -30.63
C PHE A 474 8.97 11.33 -31.82
N SER A 475 8.32 11.56 -32.96
CA SER A 475 9.00 12.16 -34.12
C SER A 475 8.09 13.09 -34.92
N ASN A 476 8.69 14.11 -35.53
CA ASN A 476 8.01 15.11 -36.35
C ASN A 476 8.55 15.14 -37.78
N SER A 477 7.68 15.49 -38.73
CA SER A 477 8.02 15.59 -40.15
C SER A 477 7.41 16.84 -40.77
N GLU A 478 8.23 17.58 -41.53
CA GLU A 478 7.79 18.72 -42.32
C GLU A 478 7.16 18.25 -43.64
N GLY A 479 5.89 18.57 -43.83
CA GLY A 479 5.12 18.26 -45.03
C GLY A 479 4.96 19.45 -45.97
N ILE A 480 4.92 19.12 -47.26
CA ILE A 480 4.69 19.94 -48.47
C ILE A 480 4.19 21.37 -48.20
N GLU A 481 4.95 22.36 -48.69
CA GLU A 481 4.53 23.76 -48.81
C GLU A 481 3.23 23.87 -49.64
N VAL A 482 2.17 24.43 -49.06
CA VAL A 482 0.91 24.71 -49.76
C VAL A 482 0.79 26.22 -49.95
N THR A 483 0.80 26.67 -51.21
CA THR A 483 0.38 28.02 -51.60
C THR A 483 -1.13 28.07 -51.79
N LYS A 484 -1.77 29.14 -51.29
CA LYS A 484 -3.21 29.40 -51.46
C LYS A 484 -3.44 30.61 -52.36
N GLU A 485 -4.07 30.40 -53.51
CA GLU A 485 -4.68 31.51 -54.27
C GLU A 485 -5.96 31.97 -53.56
N ALA A 486 -6.15 33.29 -53.42
CA ALA A 486 -7.30 33.86 -52.73
C ALA A 486 -8.49 34.08 -53.68
N GLU A 487 -9.58 33.31 -53.53
CA GLU A 487 -10.81 33.50 -54.31
C GLU A 487 -11.68 34.67 -53.80
N GLY A 488 -11.70 35.77 -54.56
CA GLY A 488 -12.67 36.85 -54.46
C GLY A 488 -12.46 37.88 -55.58
N ILE A 489 -13.47 38.54 -56.17
CA ILE A 489 -14.92 38.58 -55.88
C ILE A 489 -15.69 38.48 -57.21
N LYS A 490 -16.77 37.70 -57.26
CA LYS A 490 -17.77 37.72 -58.35
C LYS A 490 -19.18 37.99 -57.84
N GLU A 491 -19.49 39.26 -57.61
CA GLU A 491 -20.81 39.85 -57.91
C GLU A 491 -20.78 41.37 -57.70
N GLY A 492 -21.74 42.10 -58.29
CA GLY A 492 -21.99 43.50 -57.89
C GLY A 492 -21.53 44.64 -58.81
N LEU A 493 -21.59 44.53 -60.15
CA LEU A 493 -21.62 45.74 -61.02
C LEU A 493 -22.39 45.57 -62.35
N GLY A 494 -23.55 44.90 -62.28
CA GLY A 494 -24.44 44.63 -63.41
C GLY A 494 -25.19 45.83 -64.01
N ALA A 495 -24.65 47.05 -63.98
CA ALA A 495 -25.26 48.23 -64.60
C ALA A 495 -24.28 49.40 -64.82
N PHE A 496 -23.72 49.55 -66.04
CA PHE A 496 -23.65 50.83 -66.80
C PHE A 496 -23.05 50.72 -68.23
N GLY A 497 -23.18 49.58 -68.91
CA GLY A 497 -22.63 49.43 -70.27
C GLY A 497 -23.42 50.19 -71.36
N LYS A 498 -22.94 51.38 -71.79
CA LYS A 498 -22.95 51.88 -73.20
C LYS A 498 -22.41 53.31 -73.34
N LYS A 499 -21.59 53.53 -74.40
CA LYS A 499 -20.84 54.77 -74.77
C LYS A 499 -19.72 55.08 -73.76
N PHE A 500 -18.44 55.15 -74.13
CA PHE A 500 -17.84 55.57 -75.40
C PHE A 500 -16.81 54.59 -75.95
N LEU A 501 -16.78 54.47 -77.28
CA LEU A 501 -15.66 54.00 -78.10
C LEU A 501 -15.34 55.15 -79.08
N VAL A 502 -14.20 55.11 -79.77
CA VAL A 502 -13.74 55.98 -80.89
C VAL A 502 -12.79 57.15 -80.52
N ILE A 503 -11.65 57.19 -81.25
CA ILE A 503 -10.56 58.22 -81.32
C ILE A 503 -9.63 58.37 -80.09
N ALA A 504 -8.48 57.66 -80.12
CA ALA A 504 -7.13 58.24 -80.33
C ALA A 504 -6.02 57.18 -80.05
N GLY A 505 -4.88 57.12 -80.75
CA GLY A 505 -4.54 57.77 -82.02
C GLY A 505 -3.10 58.28 -82.15
N LEU A 506 -2.16 57.41 -82.58
CA LEU A 506 -0.81 57.69 -83.12
C LEU A 506 0.34 58.05 -82.13
N PHE A 507 1.56 57.85 -82.66
CA PHE A 507 2.93 58.20 -82.22
C PHE A 507 3.53 57.42 -81.02
N VAL A 508 4.60 56.61 -81.09
CA VAL A 508 5.77 56.36 -82.00
C VAL A 508 7.09 57.06 -81.59
N LEU A 509 8.03 56.24 -81.08
CA LEU A 509 9.52 56.31 -81.10
C LEU A 509 10.31 57.54 -80.53
N LEU A 510 11.12 57.27 -79.48
CA LEU A 510 12.63 57.32 -79.41
C LEU A 510 13.45 58.42 -80.16
N PRO A 511 14.73 58.73 -79.77
CA PRO A 511 15.47 58.62 -78.49
C PRO A 511 16.41 59.86 -78.22
N ILE A 512 17.66 59.65 -77.69
CA ILE A 512 18.81 60.61 -77.52
C ILE A 512 18.72 61.44 -76.20
N VAL A 513 19.75 61.68 -75.35
CA VAL A 513 21.25 61.67 -75.40
C VAL A 513 21.87 60.72 -74.34
N SER A 514 23.19 60.43 -74.41
CA SER A 514 23.94 59.57 -73.46
C SER A 514 25.14 60.24 -72.77
N ARG A 515 25.51 59.72 -71.59
CA ARG A 515 26.85 59.66 -70.93
C ARG A 515 27.60 60.96 -70.52
N ALA A 516 28.16 60.91 -69.31
CA ALA A 516 29.52 61.37 -69.00
C ALA A 516 30.12 60.65 -67.77
N ILE A 517 31.27 59.99 -67.94
CA ILE A 517 32.38 59.73 -66.96
C ILE A 517 32.03 59.02 -65.61
N GLY A 518 32.81 58.05 -65.07
CA GLY A 518 33.98 57.32 -65.60
C GLY A 518 34.98 56.85 -64.51
N GLN A 519 35.62 55.70 -64.77
CA GLN A 519 36.74 55.04 -64.03
C GLN A 519 36.46 54.26 -62.73
N GLU A 520 37.35 53.27 -62.51
CA GLU A 520 37.30 52.20 -61.52
C GLU A 520 38.51 52.28 -60.55
N VAL A 521 38.41 51.60 -59.39
CA VAL A 521 39.45 50.67 -58.87
C VAL A 521 38.73 49.54 -58.12
N SER A 522 39.24 48.31 -58.19
CA SER A 522 38.69 47.12 -57.51
C SER A 522 39.42 46.77 -56.21
N LEU A 523 38.79 45.94 -55.37
CA LEU A 523 39.49 44.92 -54.56
C LEU A 523 38.51 43.79 -54.15
N GLY A 524 39.05 42.60 -53.90
CA GLY A 524 38.28 41.34 -53.95
C GLY A 524 37.43 40.97 -52.73
N GLY A 525 36.57 39.96 -52.93
CA GLY A 525 35.75 39.30 -51.91
C GLY A 525 34.82 38.28 -52.57
N THR A 526 34.97 36.99 -52.27
CA THR A 526 34.24 35.90 -52.96
C THR A 526 33.21 35.26 -52.05
N ILE A 527 31.94 35.25 -52.46
CA ILE A 527 30.91 34.34 -51.93
C ILE A 527 30.13 33.77 -53.11
N GLY A 528 29.82 32.48 -53.05
CA GLY A 528 28.88 31.82 -53.95
C GLY A 528 28.30 30.58 -53.28
N THR A 529 26.98 30.48 -53.27
CA THR A 529 26.22 29.31 -52.82
C THR A 529 25.53 28.64 -54.01
N VAL A 530 25.52 27.30 -54.01
CA VAL A 530 25.05 26.47 -55.13
C VAL A 530 24.16 25.35 -54.58
N TYR A 531 23.17 24.94 -55.37
CA TYR A 531 22.08 24.02 -54.99
C TYR A 531 22.31 22.59 -55.49
N LYS A 532 22.07 21.56 -54.64
CA LYS A 532 21.85 20.12 -54.98
C LYS A 532 23.05 19.37 -55.65
N SER A 533 23.27 18.05 -55.48
CA SER A 533 22.47 16.92 -54.94
C SER A 533 23.28 15.62 -54.72
N VAL A 534 22.86 14.80 -53.73
CA VAL A 534 22.77 13.29 -53.74
C VAL A 534 24.05 12.39 -53.67
N ALA A 535 23.94 11.35 -52.81
CA ALA A 535 24.57 10.00 -52.79
C ALA A 535 25.71 9.62 -51.79
N ASP A 536 25.44 8.50 -51.07
CA ASP A 536 26.30 7.41 -50.57
C ASP A 536 27.31 7.53 -49.39
N LYS A 537 27.53 6.36 -48.76
CA LYS A 537 28.46 5.98 -47.64
C LYS A 537 29.88 5.63 -48.20
N PRO A 538 30.90 5.07 -47.47
CA PRO A 538 31.00 4.65 -46.04
C PRO A 538 32.37 4.78 -45.29
N ALA A 539 32.39 4.35 -44.02
CA ALA A 539 33.44 3.56 -43.30
C ALA A 539 34.77 4.16 -42.77
N PHE A 540 35.44 3.33 -41.93
CA PHE A 540 36.78 3.43 -41.27
C PHE A 540 36.92 4.38 -40.03
N THR A 541 37.69 4.08 -38.96
CA THR A 541 37.89 2.90 -38.06
C THR A 541 39.05 3.17 -37.07
N GLU A 542 38.97 2.66 -35.83
CA GLU A 542 40.09 2.42 -34.86
C GLU A 542 40.93 3.63 -34.36
N GLY A 543 41.49 3.67 -33.14
CA GLY A 543 41.35 2.77 -31.98
C GLY A 543 42.32 3.08 -30.82
N GLY A 544 41.99 2.67 -29.58
CA GLY A 544 42.83 2.69 -28.36
C GLY A 544 42.87 4.01 -27.56
N GLY A 545 43.07 4.04 -26.23
CA GLY A 545 43.10 2.95 -25.22
C GLY A 545 43.81 3.33 -23.90
N TRP A 546 43.46 2.65 -22.78
CA TRP A 546 44.08 2.71 -21.42
C TRP A 546 43.89 4.02 -20.58
N SER A 547 43.86 4.06 -19.23
CA SER A 547 43.53 3.07 -18.16
C SER A 547 43.63 3.71 -16.74
N GLY A 548 42.73 3.38 -15.78
CA GLY A 548 42.91 3.60 -14.32
C GLY A 548 42.12 4.78 -13.68
N ILE A 549 41.35 4.62 -12.57
CA ILE A 549 41.69 4.26 -11.16
C ILE A 549 42.18 5.50 -10.35
N LEU A 550 41.61 5.93 -9.21
CA LEU A 550 40.48 5.46 -8.35
C LEU A 550 40.01 6.57 -7.34
N ARG A 551 38.93 6.29 -6.57
CA ARG A 551 38.45 6.85 -5.26
C ARG A 551 37.25 7.84 -5.26
N ASN A 552 36.22 7.48 -4.48
CA ASN A 552 35.08 8.27 -3.96
C ASN A 552 35.35 8.73 -2.50
N PRO A 553 34.46 9.47 -1.79
CA PRO A 553 33.34 10.38 -2.18
C PRO A 553 33.72 11.83 -1.68
N PRO A 554 32.89 12.74 -1.10
CA PRO A 554 31.43 12.84 -0.94
C PRO A 554 30.76 14.23 -1.15
N THR A 555 29.42 14.19 -1.23
CA THR A 555 28.37 15.20 -0.89
C THR A 555 28.74 16.68 -0.66
N GLN A 556 28.21 17.59 -1.50
CA GLN A 556 26.94 18.27 -1.20
C GLN A 556 26.29 18.98 -2.41
N ARG A 557 24.95 19.09 -2.33
CA ARG A 557 23.95 19.70 -3.23
C ARG A 557 24.33 21.15 -3.66
N ILE A 558 23.83 21.78 -4.75
CA ILE A 558 22.55 21.67 -5.50
C ILE A 558 22.75 21.96 -7.02
N SER A 559 21.92 21.31 -7.86
CA SER A 559 21.56 21.58 -9.27
C SER A 559 22.66 21.78 -10.35
N GLU A 560 22.66 20.87 -11.33
CA GLU A 560 23.07 21.16 -12.71
C GLU A 560 21.84 21.27 -13.61
N ASN A 561 21.88 22.16 -14.61
CA ASN A 561 21.04 22.05 -15.80
C ASN A 561 21.65 22.86 -16.98
N PHE A 562 21.57 22.33 -18.20
CA PHE A 562 21.95 22.95 -19.49
C PHE A 562 23.32 23.64 -19.60
N GLN A 563 24.28 23.00 -20.29
CA GLN A 563 25.36 23.73 -20.97
C GLN A 563 24.85 24.30 -22.31
N GLY A 564 24.69 25.63 -22.39
CA GLY A 564 24.10 26.30 -23.56
C GLY A 564 24.54 27.75 -23.76
N ASN A 565 25.86 28.01 -23.73
CA ASN A 565 26.53 29.33 -23.84
C ASN A 565 26.21 30.35 -22.73
N GLN A 566 27.23 31.11 -22.30
CA GLN A 566 27.17 31.88 -21.04
C GLN A 566 26.41 33.21 -21.14
N LEU A 567 25.29 33.31 -20.41
CA LEU A 567 24.73 34.56 -19.88
C LEU A 567 24.47 34.38 -18.37
N GLY A 568 24.80 35.39 -17.56
CA GLY A 568 25.16 35.19 -16.15
C GLY A 568 24.03 35.12 -15.11
N ASN A 569 24.25 34.28 -14.10
CA ASN A 569 23.35 33.77 -13.04
C ASN A 569 22.75 34.81 -12.04
N ASN A 570 22.58 36.08 -12.41
CA ASN A 570 22.26 37.17 -11.47
C ASN A 570 20.84 37.74 -11.61
N TYR A 571 19.97 37.14 -12.42
CA TYR A 571 18.61 37.62 -12.67
C TYR A 571 17.58 36.50 -12.51
N VAL A 572 16.46 36.77 -11.83
CA VAL A 572 15.39 35.80 -11.54
C VAL A 572 14.04 36.49 -11.77
N ARG A 573 13.01 35.74 -12.19
CA ARG A 573 11.64 36.25 -12.38
C ARG A 573 10.70 35.62 -11.34
N HIS A 574 9.94 36.44 -10.63
CA HIS A 574 8.94 35.99 -9.65
C HIS A 574 7.68 36.85 -9.78
N GLU A 575 6.48 36.24 -9.71
CA GLU A 575 5.18 36.91 -9.87
C GLU A 575 5.10 37.89 -11.07
N GLY A 576 5.80 37.56 -12.16
CA GLY A 576 5.87 38.35 -13.40
C GLY A 576 6.93 39.46 -13.41
N GLN A 577 7.46 39.88 -12.26
CA GLN A 577 8.49 40.91 -12.13
C GLN A 577 9.91 40.32 -12.14
N TRP A 578 10.92 41.14 -12.49
CA TRP A 578 12.32 40.75 -12.57
C TRP A 578 13.12 41.27 -11.36
N TYR A 579 14.01 40.43 -10.82
CA TYR A 579 14.86 40.73 -9.68
C TYR A 579 16.33 40.45 -10.01
N LYS A 580 17.23 41.26 -9.45
CA LYS A 580 18.68 41.13 -9.61
C LYS A 580 19.35 40.93 -8.25
N THR A 581 20.22 39.93 -8.14
CA THR A 581 21.00 39.67 -6.92
C THR A 581 22.26 40.53 -6.87
N SER A 582 22.57 41.07 -5.68
CA SER A 582 23.74 41.91 -5.43
C SER A 582 24.37 41.58 -4.07
N THR A 583 25.68 41.43 -4.03
CA THR A 583 26.45 41.23 -2.78
C THR A 583 26.92 42.55 -2.20
N THR A 584 26.69 42.75 -0.91
CA THR A 584 27.25 43.88 -0.16
C THR A 584 28.70 43.59 0.27
N PRO A 585 29.55 44.62 0.51
CA PRO A 585 30.94 44.42 0.97
C PRO A 585 31.09 43.69 2.32
N SER A 586 30.00 43.48 3.05
CA SER A 586 29.92 42.74 4.30
C SER A 586 29.35 41.32 4.15
N GLY A 587 29.27 40.79 2.92
CA GLY A 587 28.92 39.39 2.64
C GLY A 587 27.42 39.05 2.63
N GLY A 588 26.53 40.02 2.83
CA GLY A 588 25.09 39.83 2.69
C GLY A 588 24.63 39.96 1.24
N LEU A 589 23.91 38.95 0.74
CA LEU A 589 23.12 39.03 -0.49
C LEU A 589 21.89 39.92 -0.29
N ARG A 590 21.49 40.65 -1.33
CA ARG A 590 20.23 41.38 -1.39
C ARG A 590 19.70 41.41 -2.81
N GLU A 591 18.40 41.21 -2.95
CA GLU A 591 17.69 41.35 -4.22
C GLU A 591 17.20 42.78 -4.42
N VAL A 592 17.17 43.19 -5.68
CA VAL A 592 16.65 44.49 -6.13
C VAL A 592 15.77 44.25 -7.35
N GLU A 593 14.52 44.70 -7.28
CA GLU A 593 13.58 44.69 -8.41
C GLU A 593 14.09 45.57 -9.55
N ILE A 594 13.97 45.10 -10.79
CA ILE A 594 14.37 45.81 -12.01
C ILE A 594 13.27 45.75 -13.06
N THR A 595 13.20 46.75 -13.94
CA THR A 595 12.33 46.69 -15.11
C THR A 595 12.96 45.87 -16.24
N GLU A 596 12.11 45.21 -17.03
CA GLU A 596 12.52 44.39 -18.17
C GLU A 596 13.33 45.21 -19.20
N GLU A 597 12.97 46.48 -19.40
CA GLU A 597 13.70 47.45 -20.23
C GLU A 597 15.13 47.72 -19.72
N ALA A 598 15.33 47.80 -18.39
CA ALA A 598 16.64 48.00 -17.79
C ALA A 598 17.52 46.75 -17.90
N MET A 599 16.93 45.56 -17.73
CA MET A 599 17.59 44.28 -17.98
C MET A 599 18.07 44.17 -19.43
N ILE A 600 17.19 44.48 -20.40
CA ILE A 600 17.51 44.50 -21.83
C ILE A 600 18.61 45.53 -22.14
N GLY A 601 18.62 46.68 -21.45
CA GLY A 601 19.70 47.68 -21.55
C GLY A 601 21.07 47.19 -21.07
N GLU A 602 21.14 46.48 -19.94
CA GLU A 602 22.40 45.86 -19.45
C GLU A 602 22.87 44.69 -20.32
N ILE A 603 21.95 43.97 -20.98
CA ILE A 603 22.29 42.91 -21.94
C ILE A 603 22.87 43.53 -23.23
N LYS A 604 22.18 44.52 -23.81
CA LYS A 604 22.62 45.21 -25.04
C LYS A 604 23.96 45.94 -24.89
N THR A 605 24.32 46.37 -23.68
CA THR A 605 25.63 47.00 -23.40
C THR A 605 26.76 46.01 -23.12
N LYS A 606 26.47 44.71 -22.95
CA LYS A 606 27.47 43.65 -22.73
C LYS A 606 27.77 42.79 -23.96
N ASN A 607 26.86 42.74 -24.95
CA ASN A 607 27.07 41.99 -26.19
C ASN A 607 26.80 42.90 -27.42
N PRO A 608 27.79 43.67 -27.90
CA PRO A 608 27.56 44.83 -28.76
C PRO A 608 27.40 44.54 -30.26
N GLU A 609 27.41 43.27 -30.71
CA GLU A 609 27.26 42.92 -32.15
C GLU A 609 25.80 42.88 -32.65
N LEU A 610 24.81 43.29 -31.84
CA LEU A 610 23.38 43.21 -32.17
C LEU A 610 22.61 44.53 -31.97
N ALA A 611 23.14 45.65 -32.49
CA ALA A 611 22.52 46.98 -32.30
C ALA A 611 22.85 48.05 -33.38
N GLU A 612 22.70 47.77 -34.68
CA GLU A 612 22.70 48.83 -35.72
C GLU A 612 21.67 48.59 -36.85
N GLU A 613 20.41 48.95 -36.59
CA GLU A 613 19.51 49.72 -37.49
C GLU A 613 18.09 49.74 -36.89
N LEU A 614 17.69 50.85 -36.24
CA LEU A 614 16.30 51.38 -36.13
C LEU A 614 16.22 52.53 -35.11
N SER A 615 16.40 53.77 -35.55
CA SER A 615 15.83 54.94 -34.87
C SER A 615 15.80 56.20 -35.75
N SER A 616 14.63 56.53 -36.31
CA SER A 616 14.12 57.92 -36.38
C SER A 616 12.76 58.01 -37.07
N GLU A 617 11.70 58.21 -36.29
CA GLU A 617 10.54 58.99 -36.74
C GLU A 617 10.45 60.26 -35.89
N GLY A 618 10.16 61.39 -36.54
CA GLY A 618 10.07 62.71 -35.91
C GLY A 618 8.62 63.16 -35.73
N THR A 619 8.31 63.75 -34.58
CA THR A 619 6.95 64.20 -34.21
C THR A 619 6.41 65.31 -35.10
N ILE A 620 5.10 65.28 -35.36
CA ILE A 620 4.34 66.35 -36.00
C ILE A 620 3.94 67.43 -34.97
N GLU A 621 4.20 68.71 -35.28
CA GLU A 621 3.52 69.85 -34.63
C GLU A 621 2.67 70.66 -35.63
N THR A 622 1.57 71.23 -35.15
CA THR A 622 0.60 71.98 -35.97
C THR A 622 0.84 73.48 -36.00
N VAL A 623 0.90 74.08 -37.20
CA VAL A 623 0.74 75.53 -37.39
C VAL A 623 -0.27 75.82 -38.52
N LYS A 624 -1.07 76.90 -38.35
CA LYS A 624 -2.18 77.29 -39.23
C LYS A 624 -1.71 78.08 -40.46
N GLY A 625 -2.36 77.87 -41.61
CA GLY A 625 -2.22 78.72 -42.81
C GLY A 625 -3.44 78.64 -43.72
N SER A 626 -3.98 79.79 -44.16
CA SER A 626 -5.24 79.87 -44.93
C SER A 626 -4.99 80.14 -46.42
N ILE A 627 -5.63 79.39 -47.31
CA ILE A 627 -5.76 79.70 -48.75
C ILE A 627 -7.23 79.49 -49.17
N SER A 628 -7.71 80.27 -50.15
CA SER A 628 -9.14 80.41 -50.50
C SER A 628 -9.69 79.37 -51.50
N PRO A 629 -11.01 79.10 -51.52
CA PRO A 629 -11.58 77.95 -52.22
C PRO A 629 -12.03 78.24 -53.66
N ALA A 630 -11.24 77.80 -54.65
CA ALA A 630 -11.71 77.43 -56.00
C ALA A 630 -10.64 76.58 -56.73
N LYS A 631 -11.07 75.59 -57.54
CA LYS A 631 -10.22 74.73 -58.40
C LYS A 631 -9.28 73.70 -57.72
N VAL A 632 -9.82 72.82 -56.85
CA VAL A 632 -9.09 71.60 -56.40
C VAL A 632 -9.88 70.30 -56.63
N ILE A 633 -11.21 70.39 -56.83
CA ILE A 633 -12.12 69.23 -56.84
C ILE A 633 -11.81 68.22 -57.97
N ASP A 634 -11.52 68.67 -59.19
CA ASP A 634 -11.18 67.76 -60.31
C ASP A 634 -9.87 67.00 -60.10
N LEU A 635 -8.86 67.62 -59.49
CA LEU A 635 -7.55 66.98 -59.28
C LEU A 635 -7.64 65.90 -58.20
N ALA A 636 -8.41 66.16 -57.13
CA ALA A 636 -8.64 65.19 -56.06
C ALA A 636 -9.38 63.94 -56.58
N LEU A 637 -10.42 64.11 -57.40
CA LEU A 637 -11.13 62.98 -58.04
C LEU A 637 -10.22 62.19 -59.01
N THR A 638 -9.41 62.89 -59.81
CA THR A 638 -8.50 62.22 -60.75
C THR A 638 -7.40 61.43 -60.02
N LEU A 639 -6.82 62.00 -58.96
CA LEU A 639 -5.84 61.31 -58.11
C LEU A 639 -6.47 60.16 -57.32
N TYR A 640 -7.70 60.30 -56.83
CA TYR A 640 -8.42 59.23 -56.15
C TYR A 640 -8.68 58.05 -57.09
N VAL A 641 -9.17 58.30 -58.32
CA VAL A 641 -9.37 57.26 -59.33
C VAL A 641 -8.05 56.59 -59.74
N LEU A 642 -6.96 57.35 -59.90
CA LEU A 642 -5.64 56.79 -60.18
C LEU A 642 -5.07 55.99 -59.00
N TYR A 643 -5.33 56.40 -57.75
CA TYR A 643 -4.95 55.66 -56.56
C TYR A 643 -5.78 54.36 -56.41
N SER A 644 -7.09 54.39 -56.68
CA SER A 644 -7.92 53.18 -56.71
C SER A 644 -7.50 52.23 -57.84
N LEU A 645 -7.12 52.74 -59.01
CA LEU A 645 -6.56 51.93 -60.10
C LEU A 645 -5.18 51.38 -59.77
N TYR A 646 -4.33 52.14 -59.07
CA TYR A 646 -3.04 51.66 -58.57
C TYR A 646 -3.26 50.52 -57.58
N GLN A 647 -4.07 50.70 -56.53
CA GLN A 647 -4.40 49.63 -55.58
C GLN A 647 -5.00 48.39 -56.26
N ALA A 648 -5.89 48.56 -57.24
CA ALA A 648 -6.45 47.45 -58.03
C ALA A 648 -5.46 46.76 -58.99
N LEU A 649 -4.28 47.34 -59.23
CA LEU A 649 -3.21 46.80 -60.08
C LEU A 649 -1.94 46.41 -59.29
N THR A 650 -1.81 46.84 -58.03
CA THR A 650 -0.69 46.55 -57.13
C THR A 650 -1.09 45.77 -55.89
N HIS A 651 -2.30 45.23 -55.82
CA HIS A 651 -2.54 43.99 -55.09
C HIS A 651 -1.68 42.89 -55.70
N LYS A 652 -0.44 42.77 -55.20
CA LYS A 652 0.16 41.45 -55.02
C LYS A 652 -0.85 40.62 -54.24
N THR A 653 -1.18 39.45 -54.76
CA THR A 653 -1.49 38.32 -53.88
C THR A 653 -0.22 38.04 -53.11
N GLU A 654 -0.25 38.26 -51.80
CA GLU A 654 0.79 37.73 -50.91
C GLU A 654 0.52 36.23 -50.82
N GLU A 655 1.38 35.45 -51.46
CA GLU A 655 1.34 34.00 -51.43
C GLU A 655 1.78 33.55 -50.04
N GLU A 656 0.83 33.43 -49.10
CA GLU A 656 1.08 32.77 -47.82
C GLU A 656 1.52 31.32 -48.08
N THR A 657 2.82 31.06 -47.92
CA THR A 657 3.34 29.69 -47.85
C THR A 657 2.96 29.11 -46.50
N GLN A 658 2.24 27.99 -46.53
CA GLN A 658 1.82 27.29 -45.32
C GLN A 658 2.45 25.89 -45.30
N THR A 659 3.20 25.61 -44.25
CA THR A 659 3.89 24.33 -44.03
C THR A 659 3.02 23.43 -43.17
N THR A 660 2.89 22.14 -43.52
CA THR A 660 2.09 21.19 -42.73
C THR A 660 3.00 20.28 -41.92
N ILE A 661 3.09 20.50 -40.61
CA ILE A 661 3.91 19.69 -39.72
C ILE A 661 3.06 18.54 -39.17
N SER A 662 3.55 17.31 -39.32
CA SER A 662 2.93 16.11 -38.76
C SER A 662 3.80 15.58 -37.63
N VAL A 663 3.16 15.11 -36.56
CA VAL A 663 3.78 14.57 -35.35
C VAL A 663 3.24 13.17 -35.10
N SER A 664 4.14 12.20 -34.91
CA SER A 664 3.81 10.84 -34.46
C SER A 664 4.22 10.63 -33.01
N CYS A 665 3.33 10.01 -32.25
CA CYS A 665 3.59 9.49 -30.92
C CYS A 665 3.44 7.97 -30.99
N ASN A 666 4.47 7.25 -30.57
CA ASN A 666 4.57 5.80 -30.65
C ASN A 666 4.85 5.23 -29.26
N LEU A 667 4.60 3.94 -29.11
CA LEU A 667 4.96 3.17 -27.93
C LEU A 667 6.48 3.16 -27.73
N TRP A 668 6.92 3.28 -26.48
CA TRP A 668 8.33 3.22 -26.13
C TRP A 668 8.89 1.81 -26.35
N GLN A 669 10.19 1.72 -26.66
CA GLN A 669 10.87 0.45 -26.93
C GLN A 669 12.14 0.34 -26.09
N ALA A 670 12.34 -0.81 -25.43
CA ALA A 670 13.49 -1.03 -24.57
C ALA A 670 14.84 -0.89 -25.29
N PRO A 671 15.93 -0.54 -24.58
CA PRO A 671 17.27 -0.45 -25.14
C PRO A 671 17.67 -1.72 -25.92
N THR A 672 18.42 -1.58 -27.00
CA THR A 672 18.82 -2.74 -27.81
C THR A 672 19.82 -3.61 -27.07
N GLY A 673 19.47 -4.88 -26.85
CA GLY A 673 20.32 -5.84 -26.13
C GLY A 673 19.82 -6.12 -24.72
N GLY A 674 20.74 -6.46 -23.82
CA GLY A 674 20.43 -6.84 -22.44
C GLY A 674 21.70 -6.95 -21.60
N ALA A 675 22.53 -5.91 -21.61
CA ALA A 675 23.74 -5.84 -20.79
C ALA A 675 23.41 -5.44 -19.33
N ASP A 676 22.43 -4.55 -19.16
CA ASP A 676 22.06 -3.97 -17.87
C ASP A 676 21.04 -4.80 -17.06
N CYS A 677 20.59 -5.96 -17.55
CA CYS A 677 19.52 -6.75 -16.91
C CYS A 677 19.80 -7.04 -15.41
N GLY A 678 21.07 -7.29 -15.06
CA GLY A 678 21.49 -7.55 -13.69
C GLY A 678 21.23 -6.40 -12.70
N ARG A 679 21.12 -5.16 -13.18
CA ARG A 679 20.85 -3.97 -12.34
C ARG A 679 19.50 -4.05 -11.61
N CYS A 680 18.57 -4.86 -12.10
CA CYS A 680 17.30 -5.12 -11.42
C CYS A 680 17.46 -5.89 -10.10
N ASN A 681 18.58 -6.59 -9.92
CA ASN A 681 18.80 -7.56 -8.85
C ASN A 681 19.67 -6.98 -7.70
N GLU A 682 20.04 -5.70 -7.79
CA GLU A 682 21.00 -5.03 -6.88
C GLU A 682 20.37 -4.47 -5.60
N ASP A 683 19.04 -4.27 -5.56
CA ASP A 683 18.32 -3.62 -4.45
C ASP A 683 17.24 -4.56 -3.85
N PRO A 684 17.51 -5.19 -2.68
CA PRO A 684 16.54 -6.04 -1.99
C PRO A 684 15.27 -5.31 -1.51
N LEU A 685 15.27 -3.98 -1.42
CA LEU A 685 14.09 -3.18 -1.04
C LEU A 685 13.23 -2.79 -2.25
N ARG A 686 13.71 -3.02 -3.48
CA ARG A 686 13.01 -2.79 -4.74
C ARG A 686 13.14 -4.02 -5.67
N PRO A 687 12.64 -5.20 -5.23
CA PRO A 687 12.83 -6.46 -5.94
C PRO A 687 12.33 -6.40 -7.39
N CYS A 688 12.92 -7.24 -8.23
CA CYS A 688 12.71 -7.12 -9.67
C CYS A 688 11.35 -7.65 -10.13
N THR A 689 10.58 -6.81 -10.81
CA THR A 689 9.34 -7.21 -11.50
C THR A 689 9.59 -7.45 -13.00
N GLU A 690 8.63 -8.05 -13.71
CA GLU A 690 8.74 -8.20 -15.17
C GLU A 690 8.81 -6.83 -15.85
N TYR A 691 8.02 -5.85 -15.40
CA TYR A 691 8.04 -4.48 -15.92
C TYR A 691 9.40 -3.80 -15.72
N ARG A 692 9.98 -3.89 -14.50
CA ARG A 692 11.35 -3.40 -14.22
C ARG A 692 12.38 -4.08 -15.11
N CYS A 693 12.33 -5.41 -15.20
CA CYS A 693 13.30 -6.21 -15.96
C CYS A 693 13.26 -5.94 -17.47
N ARG A 694 12.08 -6.05 -18.10
CA ARG A 694 11.90 -5.86 -19.54
C ARG A 694 12.31 -4.46 -19.98
N SER A 695 12.16 -3.45 -19.12
CA SER A 695 12.58 -2.08 -19.42
C SER A 695 14.11 -1.90 -19.53
N LEU A 696 14.92 -2.80 -18.97
CA LEU A 696 16.39 -2.71 -19.05
C LEU A 696 16.96 -3.05 -20.43
N GLY A 697 16.22 -3.82 -21.24
CA GLY A 697 16.62 -4.13 -22.61
C GLY A 697 15.75 -5.19 -23.28
N GLN A 698 15.73 -5.18 -24.61
CA GLN A 698 14.98 -6.12 -25.47
C GLN A 698 15.33 -7.60 -25.25
N LEU A 699 16.47 -7.90 -24.62
CA LEU A 699 16.94 -9.24 -24.29
C LEU A 699 16.97 -9.47 -22.76
N CYS A 700 16.25 -8.68 -21.97
CA CYS A 700 16.06 -8.96 -20.54
C CYS A 700 14.78 -9.78 -20.30
N GLU A 701 14.84 -10.75 -19.39
CA GLU A 701 13.70 -11.57 -18.97
C GLU A 701 13.73 -11.86 -17.47
N LEU A 702 12.56 -11.83 -16.83
CA LEU A 702 12.44 -12.25 -15.44
C LEU A 702 12.35 -13.78 -15.36
N VAL A 703 13.15 -14.37 -14.48
CA VAL A 703 13.12 -15.80 -14.12
C VAL A 703 12.78 -15.97 -12.63
N ASN A 704 12.39 -17.18 -12.26
CA ASN A 704 11.92 -17.53 -10.90
C ASN A 704 10.64 -16.74 -10.49
N ALA A 705 9.81 -16.32 -11.45
CA ALA A 705 8.63 -15.50 -11.19
C ALA A 705 7.57 -16.22 -10.31
N GLY A 706 7.17 -15.58 -9.22
CA GLY A 706 6.22 -16.13 -8.24
C GLY A 706 6.86 -17.02 -7.17
N THR A 707 8.16 -16.87 -6.91
CA THR A 707 8.93 -17.71 -5.96
C THR A 707 9.62 -16.93 -4.84
N GLY A 708 9.59 -15.59 -4.85
CA GLY A 708 10.34 -14.76 -3.89
C GLY A 708 11.85 -14.73 -4.17
N ASN A 709 12.28 -15.21 -5.34
CA ASN A 709 13.67 -15.23 -5.82
C ASN A 709 13.75 -14.65 -7.26
N GLU A 710 12.83 -13.75 -7.60
CA GLU A 710 12.67 -13.08 -8.89
C GLU A 710 13.98 -12.44 -9.35
N THR A 711 14.53 -12.92 -10.46
CA THR A 711 15.84 -12.50 -10.99
C THR A 711 15.69 -12.05 -12.44
N CYS A 712 16.24 -10.88 -12.79
CA CYS A 712 16.33 -10.44 -14.19
C CYS A 712 17.63 -10.95 -14.83
N VAL A 713 17.51 -11.60 -15.99
CA VAL A 713 18.63 -12.22 -16.71
C VAL A 713 18.65 -11.79 -18.18
N SER A 714 19.82 -11.91 -18.81
CA SER A 714 19.97 -11.71 -20.26
C SER A 714 19.63 -12.99 -21.00
N ILE A 715 18.70 -12.93 -21.96
CA ILE A 715 18.33 -14.03 -22.87
C ILE A 715 19.03 -13.87 -24.23
N SER A 716 20.27 -13.40 -24.22
CA SER A 716 21.01 -13.05 -25.43
C SER A 716 21.31 -14.27 -26.31
N PRO A 717 20.76 -14.37 -27.54
CA PRO A 717 21.05 -15.48 -28.46
C PRO A 717 22.45 -15.37 -29.10
N LYS A 718 23.29 -14.46 -28.59
CA LYS A 718 24.73 -14.36 -28.90
C LYS A 718 25.59 -14.90 -27.77
N ASP A 719 25.02 -15.20 -26.59
CA ASP A 719 25.82 -15.89 -25.59
C ASP A 719 26.10 -17.32 -26.01
N SER A 720 27.33 -17.72 -25.74
CA SER A 720 27.96 -18.98 -26.12
C SER A 720 29.09 -19.35 -25.15
N ASN A 721 29.22 -18.59 -24.05
CA ASN A 721 29.98 -19.00 -22.89
C ASN A 721 29.14 -20.00 -22.09
N SER A 722 29.55 -20.36 -20.88
CA SER A 722 28.70 -21.12 -19.95
C SER A 722 29.14 -20.79 -18.52
N PRO A 723 28.26 -20.87 -17.52
CA PRO A 723 28.49 -20.24 -16.21
C PRO A 723 29.82 -20.65 -15.58
N VAL A 724 30.70 -19.70 -15.29
CA VAL A 724 32.02 -19.95 -14.70
C VAL A 724 31.85 -20.24 -13.21
N ILE A 725 31.97 -21.52 -12.86
CA ILE A 725 31.79 -22.00 -11.48
C ILE A 725 33.05 -21.73 -10.64
N THR A 726 32.87 -21.13 -9.46
CA THR A 726 33.93 -20.94 -8.44
C THR A 726 33.48 -21.40 -7.05
N ALA A 727 34.42 -21.71 -6.16
CA ALA A 727 34.10 -22.24 -4.84
C ALA A 727 33.64 -21.13 -3.87
N ASP A 728 32.46 -21.26 -3.30
CA ASP A 728 31.99 -20.39 -2.22
C ASP A 728 32.76 -20.73 -0.93
N LYS A 729 33.44 -19.72 -0.37
CA LYS A 729 34.32 -19.84 0.80
C LYS A 729 33.68 -19.27 2.07
N GLU A 730 32.55 -18.59 1.96
CA GLU A 730 31.84 -17.96 3.09
C GLU A 730 30.72 -18.87 3.60
N VAL A 731 30.18 -19.74 2.74
CA VAL A 731 29.16 -20.76 3.05
C VAL A 731 29.73 -22.03 3.70
N LEU A 732 31.05 -22.24 3.65
CA LEU A 732 31.68 -23.45 4.21
C LEU A 732 31.54 -23.49 5.74
N SER A 733 30.96 -24.58 6.28
CA SER A 733 30.72 -24.72 7.73
C SER A 733 31.95 -24.48 8.61
N GLU A 734 31.73 -23.89 9.79
CA GLU A 734 32.81 -23.54 10.72
C GLU A 734 33.70 -24.76 11.09
N GLY A 735 35.02 -24.53 11.04
CA GLY A 735 36.04 -25.53 11.33
C GLY A 735 36.51 -26.36 10.13
N PHE A 736 35.95 -26.15 8.93
CA PHE A 736 36.44 -26.72 7.67
C PHE A 736 37.19 -25.68 6.82
N THR A 737 38.03 -26.16 5.89
CA THR A 737 38.72 -25.36 4.88
C THR A 737 38.63 -26.04 3.51
N LEU A 738 38.57 -25.25 2.44
CA LEU A 738 38.59 -25.76 1.07
C LEU A 738 39.84 -25.34 0.30
N THR A 739 40.14 -26.05 -0.79
CA THR A 739 41.25 -25.75 -1.69
C THR A 739 40.87 -26.09 -3.12
N GLU A 740 40.83 -25.07 -3.97
CA GLU A 740 40.58 -25.20 -5.41
C GLU A 740 41.78 -25.86 -6.10
N THR A 741 41.50 -26.84 -6.98
CA THR A 741 42.51 -27.66 -7.64
C THR A 741 41.93 -28.37 -8.88
N THR A 742 42.66 -29.32 -9.46
CA THR A 742 42.25 -30.04 -10.67
C THR A 742 42.20 -31.55 -10.42
N PHE A 743 41.05 -32.17 -10.63
CA PHE A 743 40.84 -33.61 -10.48
C PHE A 743 41.34 -34.39 -11.72
N PRO A 744 41.81 -35.66 -11.57
CA PRO A 744 42.20 -36.50 -12.70
C PRO A 744 41.15 -36.55 -13.81
N GLY A 745 41.58 -36.35 -15.06
CA GLY A 745 40.70 -36.08 -16.21
C GLY A 745 40.68 -34.59 -16.60
N GLY A 746 41.16 -33.70 -15.73
CA GLY A 746 41.22 -32.26 -16.00
C GLY A 746 39.90 -31.55 -15.74
N PHE A 747 39.18 -31.95 -14.68
CA PHE A 747 38.04 -31.23 -14.14
C PHE A 747 38.55 -30.22 -13.09
N GLU A 748 38.08 -28.98 -13.15
CA GLU A 748 38.38 -27.96 -12.15
C GLU A 748 37.34 -28.04 -11.03
N GLY A 749 37.65 -27.54 -9.83
CA GLY A 749 36.84 -27.80 -8.66
C GLY A 749 37.56 -27.52 -7.35
N PHE A 750 36.97 -27.94 -6.23
CA PHE A 750 37.61 -27.85 -4.92
C PHE A 750 37.56 -29.14 -4.11
N LYS A 751 38.51 -29.25 -3.19
CA LYS A 751 38.53 -30.25 -2.13
C LYS A 751 38.32 -29.59 -0.77
N ILE A 752 37.45 -30.17 0.07
CA ILE A 752 37.38 -29.91 1.51
C ILE A 752 38.50 -30.73 2.18
N ASN A 753 39.33 -30.07 2.98
CA ASN A 753 40.62 -30.60 3.43
C ASN A 753 40.49 -31.56 4.63
N GLU A 754 39.61 -31.23 5.57
CA GLU A 754 39.38 -31.97 6.81
C GLU A 754 38.44 -33.15 6.59
N VAL A 755 38.52 -34.15 7.48
CA VAL A 755 37.69 -35.35 7.38
C VAL A 755 36.38 -35.14 8.14
N ILE A 756 35.26 -35.19 7.42
CA ILE A 756 33.93 -35.07 7.99
C ILE A 756 33.65 -36.28 8.87
N GLN A 757 33.08 -36.05 10.06
CA GLN A 757 32.62 -37.14 10.92
C GLN A 757 31.29 -37.70 10.37
N PRO A 758 31.04 -39.01 10.48
CA PRO A 758 29.72 -39.58 10.21
C PRO A 758 28.62 -38.84 10.99
N PHE A 759 27.42 -38.76 10.41
CA PHE A 759 26.20 -38.19 10.99
C PHE A 759 26.26 -36.68 11.29
N LYS A 760 27.38 -36.01 10.98
CA LYS A 760 27.53 -34.55 11.00
C LYS A 760 27.17 -33.94 9.64
N ALA A 761 26.27 -32.96 9.65
CA ALA A 761 26.00 -32.09 8.52
C ALA A 761 27.26 -31.31 8.07
N ILE A 762 27.38 -31.08 6.76
CA ILE A 762 28.29 -30.07 6.20
C ILE A 762 27.54 -29.17 5.24
N GLU A 763 27.85 -27.88 5.26
CA GLU A 763 27.35 -26.89 4.32
C GLU A 763 28.51 -26.38 3.45
N PHE A 764 28.25 -26.29 2.15
CA PHE A 764 29.18 -25.79 1.14
C PHE A 764 28.41 -25.24 -0.06
N GLY A 765 29.06 -24.43 -0.89
CA GLY A 765 28.43 -23.85 -2.08
C GLY A 765 29.38 -23.64 -3.24
N ILE A 766 28.80 -23.20 -4.36
CA ILE A 766 29.50 -22.59 -5.48
C ILE A 766 28.82 -21.28 -5.84
N THR A 767 29.57 -20.39 -6.48
CA THR A 767 29.03 -19.22 -7.17
C THR A 767 29.32 -19.32 -8.66
N THR A 768 28.46 -18.70 -9.47
CA THR A 768 28.67 -18.51 -10.92
C THR A 768 28.78 -17.02 -11.27
N ASP A 769 29.42 -16.70 -12.39
CA ASP A 769 29.53 -15.33 -12.90
C ASP A 769 28.26 -14.81 -13.57
N GLU A 770 27.31 -15.70 -13.89
CA GLU A 770 25.96 -15.40 -14.36
C GLU A 770 24.90 -16.21 -13.59
N PRO A 771 23.64 -15.74 -13.51
CA PRO A 771 22.54 -16.50 -12.90
C PRO A 771 22.26 -17.81 -13.66
N SER A 772 22.50 -18.94 -13.00
CA SER A 772 22.51 -20.27 -13.61
C SER A 772 21.62 -21.26 -12.87
N GLN A 773 21.29 -22.37 -13.53
CA GLN A 773 20.63 -23.51 -12.91
C GLN A 773 21.65 -24.66 -12.82
N CYS A 774 21.95 -25.14 -11.61
CA CYS A 774 22.99 -26.16 -11.37
C CYS A 774 22.40 -27.54 -11.00
N LYS A 775 23.08 -28.61 -11.45
CA LYS A 775 22.78 -30.01 -11.11
C LYS A 775 24.05 -30.79 -10.78
N LEU A 776 23.93 -31.83 -9.96
CA LEU A 776 25.05 -32.70 -9.55
C LEU A 776 24.79 -34.21 -9.72
N SER A 777 25.89 -34.97 -9.74
CA SER A 777 25.94 -36.44 -9.80
C SER A 777 27.28 -36.94 -9.21
N THR A 778 27.40 -38.20 -8.78
CA THR A 778 28.71 -38.78 -8.36
C THR A 778 29.56 -39.32 -9.52
N GLU A 779 28.96 -39.58 -10.68
CA GLU A 779 29.69 -39.88 -11.92
C GLU A 779 29.70 -38.63 -12.83
N PRO A 780 30.81 -38.34 -13.54
CA PRO A 780 30.87 -37.21 -14.46
C PRO A 780 30.04 -37.48 -15.72
N THR A 781 29.23 -36.51 -16.14
CA THR A 781 28.35 -36.63 -17.32
C THR A 781 28.79 -35.67 -18.43
N THR A 782 28.35 -35.92 -19.68
CA THR A 782 28.51 -34.97 -20.79
C THR A 782 27.23 -34.18 -21.08
N ASP A 783 26.17 -34.42 -20.32
CA ASP A 783 24.88 -33.74 -20.43
C ASP A 783 24.36 -33.38 -19.03
N PHE A 784 23.78 -32.20 -18.95
CA PHE A 784 23.10 -31.64 -17.78
C PHE A 784 21.78 -32.37 -17.49
N ASP A 785 21.05 -32.80 -18.53
CA ASP A 785 19.74 -33.44 -18.36
C ASP A 785 19.83 -34.90 -17.89
N LEU A 786 21.04 -35.47 -17.91
CA LEU A 786 21.35 -36.76 -17.31
C LEU A 786 21.82 -36.66 -15.84
N LYS A 787 21.99 -35.45 -15.28
CA LYS A 787 22.26 -35.29 -13.85
C LYS A 787 20.96 -35.36 -13.04
N PRO A 788 20.86 -36.20 -12.01
CA PRO A 788 19.60 -36.54 -11.36
C PRO A 788 19.09 -35.50 -10.34
N VAL A 789 19.97 -34.66 -9.78
CA VAL A 789 19.69 -33.85 -8.59
C VAL A 789 20.11 -32.39 -8.85
N PHE A 790 19.26 -31.44 -8.48
CA PHE A 790 19.53 -30.00 -8.54
C PHE A 790 20.46 -29.53 -7.41
N PHE A 791 21.06 -28.35 -7.57
CA PHE A 791 22.01 -27.79 -6.61
C PHE A 791 21.69 -26.32 -6.29
N PRO A 792 20.94 -26.03 -5.21
CA PRO A 792 20.08 -26.95 -4.45
C PRO A 792 18.70 -27.17 -5.11
N ASN A 793 18.26 -26.25 -5.98
CA ASN A 793 16.92 -26.19 -6.56
C ASN A 793 17.00 -25.90 -8.08
N ASP A 794 15.85 -25.78 -8.74
CA ASP A 794 15.71 -25.53 -10.17
C ASP A 794 15.66 -24.04 -10.54
N PHE A 795 15.94 -23.14 -9.60
CA PHE A 795 15.97 -21.69 -9.86
C PHE A 795 17.25 -21.29 -10.60
N PHE A 796 17.19 -20.13 -11.25
CA PHE A 796 18.36 -19.47 -11.82
C PHE A 796 18.93 -18.47 -10.81
N THR A 797 20.07 -18.77 -10.20
CA THR A 797 20.71 -17.95 -9.16
C THR A 797 22.22 -17.80 -9.41
N ILE A 798 22.87 -16.84 -8.74
CA ILE A 798 24.34 -16.69 -8.75
C ILE A 798 24.98 -17.56 -7.68
N GLU A 799 24.32 -17.67 -6.52
CA GLU A 799 24.79 -18.46 -5.38
C GLU A 799 24.02 -19.78 -5.32
N HIS A 800 24.74 -20.89 -5.10
CA HIS A 800 24.17 -22.23 -4.96
C HIS A 800 24.74 -22.89 -3.70
N LYS A 801 23.90 -22.98 -2.66
CA LYS A 801 24.29 -23.39 -1.31
C LYS A 801 23.60 -24.71 -0.98
N LEU A 802 24.35 -25.69 -0.45
CA LEU A 802 23.81 -26.98 -0.05
C LEU A 802 24.34 -27.37 1.33
N ARG A 803 23.41 -27.59 2.26
CA ARG A 803 23.64 -28.36 3.48
C ARG A 803 23.36 -29.84 3.20
N LEU A 804 24.35 -30.69 3.46
CA LEU A 804 24.35 -32.11 3.17
C LEU A 804 24.56 -32.89 4.48
N ASN A 805 23.56 -33.69 4.85
CA ASN A 805 23.68 -34.66 5.92
C ASN A 805 24.31 -35.94 5.37
N LEU A 806 25.16 -36.60 6.16
CA LEU A 806 26.04 -37.68 5.70
C LEU A 806 26.08 -38.82 6.74
N PRO A 807 26.04 -40.10 6.34
CA PRO A 807 25.99 -40.64 4.98
C PRO A 807 24.60 -40.56 4.33
N LEU A 808 24.56 -40.70 3.00
CA LEU A 808 23.33 -41.00 2.28
C LEU A 808 23.24 -42.52 2.12
N ASP A 809 22.22 -43.16 2.70
CA ASP A 809 22.10 -44.63 2.72
C ASP A 809 21.78 -45.22 1.33
N ASP A 810 21.99 -46.54 1.17
CA ASP A 810 21.82 -47.35 -0.06
C ASP A 810 20.43 -47.22 -0.72
N ALA A 811 19.44 -46.69 -0.01
CA ALA A 811 18.16 -46.26 -0.56
C ALA A 811 18.33 -45.22 -1.70
N THR A 812 19.37 -44.40 -1.67
CA THR A 812 19.60 -43.25 -2.57
C THR A 812 20.46 -43.58 -3.79
N LYS A 813 19.89 -44.37 -4.71
CA LYS A 813 20.49 -44.83 -6.00
C LYS A 813 20.99 -43.75 -6.97
N GLN A 814 20.98 -42.48 -6.61
CA GLN A 814 21.40 -41.35 -7.45
C GLN A 814 22.72 -40.71 -7.01
N LEU A 815 23.22 -40.97 -5.79
CA LEU A 815 24.48 -40.37 -5.31
C LEU A 815 25.47 -41.31 -4.58
N ASP A 816 25.08 -42.46 -4.00
CA ASP A 816 26.02 -43.49 -3.45
C ASP A 816 27.12 -42.94 -2.48
N VAL A 817 26.71 -42.14 -1.49
CA VAL A 817 27.63 -41.42 -0.59
C VAL A 817 27.91 -42.21 0.69
N GLN A 818 28.74 -43.25 0.55
CA GLN A 818 29.06 -44.21 1.62
C GLN A 818 30.16 -43.75 2.59
N ASN A 819 30.03 -44.13 3.87
CA ASN A 819 31.06 -43.91 4.90
C ASN A 819 32.42 -44.52 4.51
N GLY A 820 33.52 -43.88 4.96
CA GLY A 820 34.89 -44.36 4.78
C GLY A 820 35.51 -44.16 3.38
N LYS A 821 34.79 -43.54 2.43
CA LYS A 821 35.31 -43.22 1.08
C LYS A 821 35.72 -41.75 0.95
N ASP A 822 36.61 -41.47 -0.01
CA ASP A 822 36.65 -40.16 -0.66
C ASP A 822 35.43 -40.07 -1.59
N ILE A 823 34.62 -39.03 -1.44
CA ILE A 823 33.45 -38.76 -2.28
C ILE A 823 33.77 -37.57 -3.19
N THR A 824 33.47 -37.72 -4.48
CA THR A 824 33.57 -36.64 -5.46
C THR A 824 32.20 -36.44 -6.10
N LEU A 825 31.61 -35.26 -5.91
CA LEU A 825 30.43 -34.80 -6.64
C LEU A 825 30.88 -34.04 -7.88
N PHE A 826 30.14 -34.17 -8.98
CA PHE A 826 30.38 -33.50 -10.25
C PHE A 826 29.19 -32.61 -10.59
N VAL A 827 29.35 -31.30 -10.44
CA VAL A 827 28.36 -30.28 -10.73
C VAL A 827 28.45 -29.86 -12.20
N ARG A 828 27.33 -29.56 -12.83
CA ARG A 828 27.24 -28.81 -14.09
C ARG A 828 26.11 -27.81 -13.97
N CYS A 829 26.35 -26.61 -14.46
CA CYS A 829 25.35 -25.56 -14.53
C CYS A 829 25.00 -25.24 -15.99
N GLN A 830 23.85 -24.62 -16.18
CA GLN A 830 23.44 -24.04 -17.45
C GLN A 830 22.86 -22.64 -17.24
N ASP A 831 23.11 -21.74 -18.19
CA ASP A 831 22.45 -20.44 -18.24
C ASP A 831 20.96 -20.60 -18.65
N LYS A 832 20.22 -19.48 -18.67
CA LYS A 832 18.83 -19.41 -19.16
C LYS A 832 18.70 -19.61 -20.67
N VAL A 833 19.77 -19.43 -21.45
CA VAL A 833 19.79 -19.59 -22.92
C VAL A 833 19.96 -21.07 -23.33
N GLY A 834 20.46 -21.91 -22.42
CA GLY A 834 20.73 -23.34 -22.60
C GLY A 834 22.20 -23.70 -22.79
N ASN A 835 23.14 -22.76 -22.56
CA ASN A 835 24.56 -23.03 -22.60
C ASN A 835 25.00 -23.80 -21.34
N LYS A 836 25.44 -25.05 -21.54
CA LYS A 836 25.85 -26.00 -20.49
C LYS A 836 27.37 -26.10 -20.43
N ASN A 837 27.98 -26.10 -19.25
CA ASN A 837 29.45 -26.20 -19.14
C ASN A 837 30.01 -27.40 -19.93
N ALA A 838 31.12 -27.22 -20.63
CA ALA A 838 31.75 -28.27 -21.44
C ALA A 838 32.33 -29.43 -20.60
N LYS A 839 32.62 -29.18 -19.33
CA LYS A 839 33.08 -30.14 -18.32
C LYS A 839 32.31 -29.94 -17.03
N ASP A 840 32.30 -30.94 -16.17
CA ASP A 840 31.81 -30.82 -14.81
C ASP A 840 32.83 -30.11 -13.91
N TYR A 841 32.34 -29.36 -12.93
CA TYR A 841 33.10 -28.80 -11.82
C TYR A 841 33.01 -29.76 -10.62
N PHE A 842 34.11 -30.15 -10.00
CA PHE A 842 34.10 -31.18 -8.95
C PHE A 842 34.11 -30.61 -7.53
N ILE A 843 33.46 -31.31 -6.61
CA ILE A 843 33.51 -31.06 -5.17
C ILE A 843 33.93 -32.37 -4.49
N GLN A 844 35.13 -32.39 -3.89
CA GLN A 844 35.63 -33.58 -3.18
C GLN A 844 35.66 -33.38 -1.66
N PHE A 845 35.20 -34.38 -0.92
CA PHE A 845 35.35 -34.48 0.55
C PHE A 845 35.60 -35.94 0.97
N ARG A 846 35.85 -36.16 2.27
CA ARG A 846 36.05 -37.50 2.84
C ARG A 846 35.27 -37.63 4.14
N ILE A 847 34.56 -38.76 4.29
CA ILE A 847 33.93 -39.14 5.56
C ILE A 847 34.86 -40.12 6.30
N GLN A 848 34.97 -39.98 7.62
CA GLN A 848 35.77 -40.89 8.45
C GLN A 848 35.14 -42.29 8.49
N GLU A 849 35.97 -43.34 8.45
CA GLU A 849 35.53 -44.70 8.74
C GLU A 849 35.39 -44.89 10.25
N GLY A 850 34.20 -45.25 10.72
CA GLY A 850 33.91 -45.51 12.14
C GLY A 850 32.45 -45.91 12.37
N PRO A 851 32.13 -46.53 13.52
CA PRO A 851 30.75 -46.72 13.93
C PRO A 851 30.13 -45.37 14.32
N ASP A 852 28.81 -45.28 14.22
CA ASP A 852 28.06 -44.22 14.87
C ASP A 852 28.13 -44.35 16.40
N LEU A 853 28.19 -43.21 17.09
CA LEU A 853 28.24 -43.09 18.55
C LEU A 853 27.35 -41.92 19.04
N THR A 854 26.49 -41.39 18.17
CA THR A 854 25.65 -40.21 18.40
C THR A 854 24.17 -40.59 18.34
N ALA A 855 23.34 -39.97 19.18
CA ALA A 855 21.89 -40.14 19.06
C ALA A 855 21.34 -39.27 17.92
N PRO A 856 20.28 -39.71 17.21
CA PRO A 856 19.74 -39.00 16.05
C PRO A 856 19.20 -37.62 16.43
N VAL A 857 19.43 -36.63 15.56
CA VAL A 857 19.00 -35.24 15.76
C VAL A 857 17.74 -34.98 14.94
N ILE A 858 16.69 -34.52 15.62
CA ILE A 858 15.49 -33.99 14.97
C ILE A 858 15.79 -32.53 14.59
N GLU A 859 16.14 -32.30 13.33
CA GLU A 859 16.53 -30.97 12.82
C GLU A 859 15.31 -30.10 12.54
N ALA A 860 14.17 -30.71 12.18
CA ALA A 860 12.92 -29.99 11.95
C ALA A 860 11.67 -30.83 12.25
N THR A 861 10.53 -30.16 12.35
CA THR A 861 9.20 -30.75 12.55
C THR A 861 8.18 -30.02 11.69
N SER A 862 7.08 -30.68 11.28
CA SER A 862 6.05 -30.02 10.44
C SER A 862 5.17 -29.03 11.20
N LEU A 863 5.18 -29.09 12.54
CA LEU A 863 4.54 -28.13 13.43
C LEU A 863 5.59 -27.72 14.48
N PRO A 864 6.21 -26.53 14.35
CA PRO A 864 7.30 -26.12 15.25
C PRO A 864 6.83 -25.96 16.70
N ASN A 865 7.78 -25.81 17.63
CA ASN A 865 7.46 -25.57 19.03
C ASN A 865 6.64 -24.27 19.20
N ASN A 866 5.58 -24.31 20.00
CA ASN A 866 4.53 -23.28 20.12
C ASN A 866 3.58 -23.12 18.91
N ALA A 867 3.69 -23.95 17.87
CA ALA A 867 2.73 -23.92 16.76
C ALA A 867 1.30 -24.14 17.24
N GLN A 868 0.36 -23.41 16.62
CA GLN A 868 -1.05 -23.53 16.94
C GLN A 868 -1.71 -24.66 16.15
N ILE A 869 -2.61 -25.39 16.82
CA ILE A 869 -3.42 -26.46 16.23
C ILE A 869 -4.89 -26.03 16.10
N PRO A 870 -5.66 -26.61 15.16
CA PRO A 870 -7.02 -26.15 14.88
C PRO A 870 -7.95 -26.26 16.08
N PHE A 871 -8.87 -25.30 16.22
CA PHE A 871 -9.74 -25.16 17.37
C PHE A 871 -10.52 -26.44 17.65
N ASN A 872 -10.50 -26.86 18.92
CA ASN A 872 -11.22 -28.03 19.43
C ASN A 872 -10.80 -29.38 18.79
N THR A 873 -9.61 -29.44 18.19
CA THR A 873 -9.01 -30.66 17.63
C THR A 873 -8.50 -31.63 18.68
N SER A 874 -8.71 -32.94 18.46
CA SER A 874 -8.17 -34.04 19.28
C SER A 874 -7.05 -34.84 18.61
N SER A 875 -6.77 -34.58 17.33
CA SER A 875 -5.67 -35.18 16.59
C SER A 875 -5.23 -34.34 15.40
N THR A 876 -3.92 -34.13 15.21
CA THR A 876 -3.35 -33.45 14.02
C THR A 876 -2.33 -34.35 13.33
N ASP A 877 -2.11 -34.15 12.02
CA ASP A 877 -1.05 -34.85 11.28
C ASP A 877 0.30 -34.16 11.51
N PHE A 878 1.39 -34.93 11.55
CA PHE A 878 2.68 -34.44 12.03
C PHE A 878 3.86 -35.24 11.45
N SER A 879 4.86 -34.55 10.91
CA SER A 879 6.16 -35.11 10.51
C SER A 879 7.27 -34.65 11.44
N VAL A 880 8.27 -35.51 11.65
CA VAL A 880 9.62 -35.10 12.10
C VAL A 880 10.63 -35.39 11.00
N PHE A 881 11.67 -34.56 10.94
CA PHE A 881 12.73 -34.63 9.94
C PHE A 881 14.07 -34.80 10.67
N ALA A 882 14.67 -35.98 10.55
CA ALA A 882 15.91 -36.33 11.23
C ALA A 882 17.13 -36.21 10.30
N ASN A 883 18.32 -36.00 10.88
CA ASN A 883 19.61 -35.99 10.17
C ASN A 883 19.99 -37.35 9.56
N GLU A 884 19.34 -38.45 9.97
CA GLU A 884 19.69 -39.83 9.61
C GLU A 884 18.48 -40.78 9.58
N PRO A 885 18.60 -42.03 9.07
CA PRO A 885 17.55 -43.04 9.14
C PRO A 885 17.18 -43.41 10.58
N VAL A 886 15.88 -43.39 10.90
CA VAL A 886 15.37 -43.53 12.28
C VAL A 886 14.11 -44.37 12.38
N GLU A 887 13.85 -44.86 13.60
CA GLU A 887 12.52 -45.16 14.11
C GLU A 887 12.18 -44.13 15.20
N CYS A 888 11.12 -43.36 15.01
CA CYS A 888 10.68 -42.36 15.99
C CYS A 888 9.42 -42.82 16.75
N LYS A 889 9.29 -42.32 17.97
CA LYS A 889 8.15 -42.53 18.88
C LYS A 889 7.78 -41.25 19.61
N TYR A 890 6.57 -41.21 20.17
CA TYR A 890 6.17 -40.09 21.03
C TYR A 890 5.33 -40.50 22.25
N SER A 891 5.25 -39.58 23.19
CA SER A 891 4.32 -39.54 24.32
C SER A 891 3.73 -38.13 24.44
N ASN A 892 2.44 -38.02 24.79
CA ASN A 892 1.76 -36.73 25.00
C ASN A 892 1.09 -36.64 26.38
N THR A 893 1.62 -37.37 27.37
CA THR A 893 1.09 -37.43 28.74
C THR A 893 2.17 -37.15 29.78
N ILE A 894 3.35 -37.78 29.62
CA ILE A 894 4.57 -37.61 30.41
C ILE A 894 5.79 -37.94 29.53
N ASP A 895 6.97 -37.40 29.87
CA ASP A 895 8.22 -37.87 29.28
C ASP A 895 8.47 -39.34 29.66
N LEU A 896 9.01 -40.12 28.72
CA LEU A 896 9.20 -41.57 28.82
C LEU A 896 10.42 -42.01 28.03
N ASP A 897 11.12 -43.03 28.52
CA ASP A 897 12.16 -43.68 27.74
C ASP A 897 11.60 -44.36 26.49
N TYR A 898 12.38 -44.34 25.41
CA TYR A 898 11.97 -44.79 24.07
C TYR A 898 11.33 -46.18 24.05
N ASP A 899 11.88 -47.15 24.80
CA ASP A 899 11.32 -48.51 24.83
C ASP A 899 9.98 -48.62 25.59
N VAL A 900 9.62 -47.62 26.40
CA VAL A 900 8.33 -47.51 27.10
C VAL A 900 7.29 -46.74 26.27
N MET A 901 7.72 -45.83 25.39
CA MET A 901 6.81 -45.14 24.46
C MET A 901 6.08 -46.14 23.54
N THR A 902 4.75 -45.97 23.43
CA THR A 902 3.85 -46.87 22.68
C THR A 902 3.31 -46.28 21.39
N LYS A 903 3.30 -44.95 21.23
CA LYS A 903 2.88 -44.28 20.00
C LYS A 903 4.08 -44.14 19.07
N ILE A 904 3.91 -44.53 17.80
CA ILE A 904 4.99 -44.69 16.82
C ILE A 904 4.81 -43.73 15.64
N PHE A 905 5.91 -43.48 14.94
CA PHE A 905 5.89 -42.89 13.60
C PHE A 905 6.01 -43.98 12.52
N THR A 906 5.48 -43.68 11.34
CA THR A 906 5.75 -44.40 10.09
C THR A 906 6.91 -43.71 9.40
N CYS A 907 8.11 -44.26 9.52
CA CYS A 907 9.31 -43.78 8.83
C CYS A 907 9.54 -44.65 7.59
N ASN A 908 9.52 -44.06 6.39
CA ASN A 908 9.98 -44.73 5.17
C ASN A 908 11.51 -44.78 5.10
N ASN A 909 12.19 -43.84 5.78
CA ASN A 909 13.64 -43.64 5.72
C ASN A 909 14.15 -43.38 4.29
N GLU A 910 13.31 -42.72 3.50
CA GLU A 910 13.69 -42.09 2.24
C GLU A 910 13.99 -40.61 2.50
N ILE A 911 14.95 -40.04 1.77
CA ILE A 911 15.27 -38.61 1.91
C ILE A 911 14.12 -37.77 1.36
N SER A 912 13.72 -36.75 2.13
CA SER A 912 12.68 -35.81 1.74
C SER A 912 13.05 -35.05 0.46
N GLN A 913 12.11 -35.00 -0.48
CA GLN A 913 12.20 -34.23 -1.72
C GLN A 913 11.59 -32.83 -1.58
N ALA A 914 11.06 -32.48 -0.40
CA ALA A 914 10.58 -31.12 -0.14
C ALA A 914 11.76 -30.18 0.01
N ILE A 915 11.77 -29.06 -0.72
CA ILE A 915 12.88 -28.09 -0.79
C ILE A 915 13.33 -27.65 0.62
N THR A 916 12.38 -27.39 1.53
CA THR A 916 12.60 -26.97 2.91
C THR A 916 13.30 -28.01 3.80
N PHE A 917 13.27 -29.29 3.43
CA PHE A 917 13.76 -30.41 4.25
C PHE A 917 14.68 -31.36 3.45
N PHE A 918 15.25 -30.87 2.34
CA PHE A 918 16.10 -31.68 1.47
C PHE A 918 17.31 -32.22 2.23
N GLY A 919 17.60 -33.51 2.06
CA GLY A 919 18.68 -34.18 2.81
C GLY A 919 18.30 -34.64 4.23
N LEU A 920 17.05 -34.48 4.68
CA LEU A 920 16.54 -35.05 5.94
C LEU A 920 15.64 -36.26 5.70
N PHE A 921 15.53 -37.13 6.71
CA PHE A 921 14.71 -38.35 6.68
C PHE A 921 13.35 -38.08 7.34
N GLU A 922 12.26 -38.33 6.62
CA GLU A 922 10.90 -38.00 7.09
C GLU A 922 10.22 -39.18 7.81
N CYS A 923 9.72 -38.90 9.02
CA CYS A 923 8.89 -39.81 9.80
C CYS A 923 7.50 -39.20 10.01
N LYS A 924 6.43 -39.88 9.58
CA LYS A 924 5.04 -39.40 9.65
C LYS A 924 4.24 -40.04 10.77
N THR A 925 3.44 -39.27 11.49
CA THR A 925 2.44 -39.82 12.41
C THR A 925 1.19 -38.93 12.44
N LYS A 926 0.14 -39.42 13.11
CA LYS A 926 -0.96 -38.59 13.56
C LYS A 926 -0.86 -38.45 15.07
N LEU A 927 -0.64 -37.23 15.56
CA LEU A 927 -0.69 -36.92 16.99
C LEU A 927 -2.12 -37.14 17.47
N THR A 928 -2.29 -37.87 18.57
CA THR A 928 -3.61 -38.34 19.06
C THR A 928 -3.73 -38.15 20.56
N ASP A 929 -4.97 -38.07 21.06
CA ASP A 929 -5.30 -37.69 22.44
C ASP A 929 -4.90 -36.24 22.79
N LEU A 930 -4.95 -35.33 21.81
CA LEU A 930 -4.78 -33.90 22.06
C LEU A 930 -5.98 -33.36 22.85
N LYS A 931 -5.70 -32.48 23.81
CA LYS A 931 -6.67 -31.83 24.69
C LYS A 931 -7.14 -30.51 24.09
N PRO A 932 -8.43 -30.33 23.78
CA PRO A 932 -8.98 -29.06 23.36
C PRO A 932 -8.72 -27.93 24.36
N LYS A 933 -8.38 -26.73 23.86
CA LYS A 933 -8.27 -25.48 24.62
C LYS A 933 -7.20 -25.45 25.73
N THR A 934 -6.25 -26.37 25.71
CA THR A 934 -5.06 -26.35 26.59
C THR A 934 -3.81 -26.63 25.77
N ASP A 935 -2.65 -26.23 26.28
CA ASP A 935 -1.36 -26.61 25.72
C ASP A 935 -1.20 -28.14 25.67
N ASN A 936 -0.60 -28.63 24.58
CA ASN A 936 -0.37 -30.05 24.33
C ASN A 936 1.14 -30.30 24.15
N THR A 937 1.82 -30.64 25.24
CA THR A 937 3.21 -31.08 25.22
C THR A 937 3.33 -32.47 24.59
N VAL A 938 4.21 -32.61 23.60
CA VAL A 938 4.57 -33.89 22.98
C VAL A 938 6.07 -34.10 23.15
N PHE A 939 6.42 -35.22 23.78
CA PHE A 939 7.76 -35.70 23.99
C PHE A 939 8.09 -36.70 22.88
N ILE A 940 9.11 -36.42 22.08
CA ILE A 940 9.50 -37.22 20.92
C ILE A 940 10.90 -37.80 21.17
N ARG A 941 11.08 -39.09 20.90
CA ARG A 941 12.41 -39.73 20.89
C ARG A 941 12.54 -40.62 19.67
N CYS A 942 13.71 -40.60 19.06
CA CYS A 942 14.07 -41.48 17.96
C CYS A 942 15.21 -42.43 18.37
N ARG A 943 15.32 -43.51 17.61
CA ARG A 943 16.44 -44.45 17.62
C ARG A 943 16.92 -44.57 16.18
N ASP A 944 18.20 -44.40 15.96
CA ASP A 944 18.89 -44.45 14.65
C ASP A 944 18.70 -45.79 13.91
N GLN A 945 19.34 -45.92 12.74
CA GLN A 945 19.74 -47.17 12.10
C GLN A 945 18.74 -48.36 12.26
N PRO A 946 17.48 -48.24 11.76
CA PRO A 946 16.43 -49.27 11.89
C PRO A 946 16.87 -50.71 11.57
N ASN A 947 17.82 -50.86 10.64
CA ASN A 947 18.29 -52.15 10.13
C ASN A 947 19.50 -52.73 10.88
N ALA A 948 20.12 -52.00 11.82
CA ALA A 948 21.29 -52.44 12.59
C ALA A 948 20.91 -53.26 13.84
N GLN A 949 21.88 -53.90 14.51
CA GLN A 949 21.60 -54.63 15.75
C GLN A 949 21.36 -53.65 16.91
N LEU A 950 20.51 -54.03 17.87
CA LEU A 950 20.17 -53.19 19.04
C LEU A 950 21.37 -52.76 19.92
N SER A 951 22.54 -53.37 19.76
CA SER A 951 23.80 -52.97 20.44
C SER A 951 24.65 -51.97 19.65
N GLU A 952 24.26 -51.69 18.41
CA GLU A 952 24.93 -50.81 17.44
C GLU A 952 24.07 -49.54 17.19
N ARG A 953 22.89 -49.46 17.83
CA ARG A 953 21.88 -48.41 17.66
C ARG A 953 21.85 -47.43 18.84
N ASN A 954 22.02 -46.16 18.55
CA ASN A 954 21.92 -45.02 19.47
C ASN A 954 20.46 -44.55 19.62
N THR A 955 20.12 -44.02 20.79
CA THR A 955 18.74 -43.59 21.13
C THR A 955 18.79 -42.25 21.85
N ASN A 956 17.83 -41.35 21.59
CA ASN A 956 17.76 -40.11 22.37
C ASN A 956 17.54 -40.39 23.87
N THR A 957 18.46 -39.87 24.70
CA THR A 957 18.37 -39.94 26.17
C THR A 957 17.46 -38.86 26.75
N GLU A 958 17.33 -37.74 26.04
CA GLU A 958 16.43 -36.63 26.33
C GLU A 958 15.36 -36.58 25.23
N SER A 959 14.15 -36.11 25.53
CA SER A 959 13.11 -35.94 24.52
C SER A 959 13.27 -34.61 23.78
N GLU A 960 13.01 -34.61 22.48
CA GLU A 960 12.62 -33.37 21.78
C GLU A 960 11.21 -33.00 22.25
N VAL A 961 10.99 -31.73 22.63
CA VAL A 961 9.76 -31.30 23.33
C VAL A 961 9.09 -30.14 22.62
N ILE A 962 8.05 -30.46 21.86
CA ILE A 962 7.15 -29.46 21.28
C ILE A 962 5.94 -29.22 22.17
N VAL A 963 5.52 -27.97 22.29
CA VAL A 963 4.28 -27.57 22.96
C VAL A 963 3.33 -27.03 21.89
N LEU A 964 2.29 -27.79 21.54
CA LEU A 964 1.29 -27.35 20.58
C LEU A 964 0.21 -26.52 21.30
N LYS A 965 -0.07 -25.32 20.77
CA LYS A 965 -0.94 -24.31 21.39
C LYS A 965 -2.37 -24.40 20.82
N PRO A 966 -3.43 -24.16 21.61
CA PRO A 966 -4.77 -24.03 21.07
C PRO A 966 -4.93 -22.71 20.30
N SER A 967 -5.50 -22.76 19.10
CA SER A 967 -6.06 -21.58 18.41
C SER A 967 -7.47 -21.24 18.90
N ASP A 968 -7.94 -20.02 18.63
CA ASP A 968 -9.34 -19.64 18.75
C ASP A 968 -10.12 -20.02 17.46
N PRO A 969 -11.45 -20.19 17.51
CA PRO A 969 -12.22 -20.57 16.33
C PRO A 969 -12.28 -19.41 15.32
N LEU A 970 -11.78 -19.64 14.10
CA LEU A 970 -11.92 -18.72 12.97
C LEU A 970 -13.40 -18.54 12.60
N LYS A 971 -13.82 -17.27 12.45
CA LYS A 971 -15.21 -16.88 12.18
C LYS A 971 -15.25 -15.84 11.07
N ILE A 972 -16.33 -15.86 10.28
CA ILE A 972 -16.67 -14.78 9.35
C ILE A 972 -17.48 -13.73 10.12
N ALA A 973 -17.01 -12.48 10.10
CA ALA A 973 -17.65 -11.34 10.75
C ALA A 973 -18.58 -10.57 9.79
N SER A 974 -18.18 -10.42 8.53
CA SER A 974 -19.01 -9.80 7.48
C SER A 974 -18.60 -10.29 6.09
N LYS A 975 -19.49 -10.13 5.11
CA LYS A 975 -19.29 -10.48 3.70
C LYS A 975 -20.09 -9.53 2.81
N SER A 976 -19.63 -9.32 1.57
CA SER A 976 -20.27 -8.46 0.58
C SER A 976 -19.84 -8.86 -0.84
N PRO A 977 -20.62 -8.51 -1.89
CA PRO A 977 -21.88 -7.74 -1.89
C PRO A 977 -23.10 -8.60 -1.52
N GLU A 978 -24.15 -7.97 -1.02
CA GLU A 978 -25.46 -8.63 -0.84
C GLU A 978 -26.57 -7.74 -1.42
N GLY A 979 -27.55 -8.35 -2.11
CA GLY A 979 -28.69 -7.65 -2.72
C GLY A 979 -28.47 -7.20 -4.17
N ASP A 980 -29.22 -6.18 -4.60
CA ASP A 980 -29.15 -5.59 -5.94
C ASP A 980 -27.97 -4.61 -6.04
N ILE A 981 -27.14 -4.80 -7.06
CA ILE A 981 -25.92 -4.04 -7.35
C ILE A 981 -26.13 -3.23 -8.63
N PHE A 982 -25.79 -1.95 -8.57
CA PHE A 982 -26.04 -0.94 -9.61
C PHE A 982 -24.74 -0.57 -10.37
N THR A 983 -23.86 -1.56 -10.53
CA THR A 983 -22.60 -1.50 -11.28
C THR A 983 -22.18 -2.94 -11.63
N ASP A 984 -21.45 -3.09 -12.71
CA ASP A 984 -20.82 -4.30 -13.22
C ASP A 984 -19.38 -4.51 -12.71
N ASP A 985 -18.78 -3.48 -12.11
CA ASP A 985 -17.55 -3.59 -11.32
C ASP A 985 -17.91 -3.92 -9.86
N VAL A 986 -17.58 -5.14 -9.44
CA VAL A 986 -18.09 -5.73 -8.19
C VAL A 986 -16.95 -6.28 -7.34
N THR A 987 -16.67 -5.62 -6.22
CA THR A 987 -15.75 -6.15 -5.21
C THR A 987 -16.43 -7.22 -4.35
N LEU A 988 -16.02 -8.48 -4.52
CA LEU A 988 -16.20 -9.52 -3.50
C LEU A 988 -15.33 -9.14 -2.29
N GLN A 989 -15.92 -9.05 -1.11
CA GLN A 989 -15.19 -8.82 0.14
C GLN A 989 -15.67 -9.75 1.26
N LEU A 990 -14.72 -10.16 2.09
CA LEU A 990 -14.92 -10.98 3.27
C LEU A 990 -14.11 -10.41 4.44
N THR A 991 -14.62 -10.55 5.66
CA THR A 991 -13.89 -10.18 6.88
C THR A 991 -14.00 -11.30 7.90
N THR A 992 -12.86 -11.71 8.45
CA THR A 992 -12.71 -12.78 9.44
C THR A 992 -12.31 -12.25 10.81
N THR A 993 -12.51 -13.06 11.85
CA THR A 993 -12.16 -12.77 13.26
C THR A 993 -11.84 -14.06 14.01
N GLY A 994 -11.03 -13.98 15.07
CA GLY A 994 -10.59 -15.16 15.82
C GLY A 994 -9.45 -15.88 15.09
N GLY A 995 -9.48 -17.22 15.10
CA GLY A 995 -8.45 -18.04 14.46
C GLY A 995 -7.15 -18.14 15.28
N ALA A 996 -6.08 -18.48 14.59
CA ALA A 996 -4.69 -18.56 15.08
C ALA A 996 -4.26 -17.28 15.83
N GLU A 997 -4.08 -16.18 15.09
CA GLU A 997 -3.62 -14.87 15.60
C GLU A 997 -4.71 -14.08 16.36
N LYS A 998 -5.93 -14.65 16.46
CA LYS A 998 -7.12 -14.11 17.18
C LYS A 998 -7.74 -12.84 16.60
N ASP A 999 -7.01 -12.10 15.79
CA ASP A 999 -7.48 -10.91 15.04
C ASP A 999 -8.40 -11.28 13.86
N GLY A 1000 -8.27 -12.50 13.33
CA GLY A 1000 -8.96 -13.01 12.14
C GLY A 1000 -8.06 -13.35 10.97
N THR A 1001 -6.74 -13.18 11.07
CA THR A 1001 -5.81 -13.34 9.94
C THR A 1001 -5.85 -14.74 9.33
N ALA A 1002 -6.14 -14.79 8.02
CA ALA A 1002 -6.36 -16.04 7.27
C ALA A 1002 -5.98 -15.91 5.78
N GLN A 1003 -5.80 -17.05 5.12
CA GLN A 1003 -5.86 -17.17 3.67
C GLN A 1003 -7.28 -17.55 3.26
N CYS A 1004 -7.95 -16.66 2.55
CA CYS A 1004 -9.24 -16.94 1.92
C CYS A 1004 -9.14 -17.02 0.40
N GLY A 1005 -10.07 -17.77 -0.18
CA GLY A 1005 -10.37 -17.80 -1.61
C GLY A 1005 -11.87 -17.91 -1.89
N PHE A 1006 -12.23 -17.74 -3.16
CA PHE A 1006 -13.59 -17.78 -3.68
C PHE A 1006 -13.75 -18.81 -4.81
N SER A 1007 -14.96 -19.33 -5.00
CA SER A 1007 -15.28 -20.36 -5.99
C SER A 1007 -16.68 -20.15 -6.56
N THR A 1008 -16.90 -20.49 -7.82
CA THR A 1008 -18.24 -20.59 -8.43
C THR A 1008 -18.83 -22.00 -8.31
N ASN A 1009 -18.03 -23.01 -7.93
CA ASN A 1009 -18.39 -24.43 -8.05
C ASN A 1009 -18.14 -25.30 -6.80
N GLN A 1010 -17.61 -24.71 -5.70
CA GLN A 1010 -17.24 -25.39 -4.44
C GLN A 1010 -16.13 -26.45 -4.55
N ARG A 1011 -15.40 -26.51 -5.67
CA ARG A 1011 -14.31 -27.48 -5.90
C ARG A 1011 -12.97 -26.79 -6.12
N GLU A 1012 -12.98 -25.79 -6.98
CA GLU A 1012 -11.81 -25.00 -7.34
C GLU A 1012 -11.97 -23.63 -6.68
N TYR A 1013 -11.12 -23.34 -5.69
CA TYR A 1013 -11.07 -22.05 -5.02
C TYR A 1013 -9.87 -21.26 -5.55
N ILE A 1014 -10.13 -20.03 -6.00
CA ILE A 1014 -9.14 -19.05 -6.41
C ILE A 1014 -8.88 -18.15 -5.20
N LEU A 1015 -7.62 -17.92 -4.83
CA LEU A 1015 -7.28 -17.01 -3.72
C LEU A 1015 -7.80 -15.60 -4.03
N PHE A 1016 -8.26 -14.88 -3.00
CA PHE A 1016 -8.57 -13.46 -3.13
C PHE A 1016 -7.28 -12.66 -3.42
N ALA A 1017 -7.33 -11.71 -4.36
CA ALA A 1017 -6.21 -10.82 -4.67
C ALA A 1017 -5.65 -10.06 -3.44
N GLN A 1018 -6.52 -9.70 -2.49
CA GLN A 1018 -6.11 -9.29 -1.14
C GLN A 1018 -6.48 -10.41 -0.16
N THR A 1019 -5.50 -10.98 0.53
CA THR A 1019 -5.64 -12.11 1.47
C THR A 1019 -4.45 -12.09 2.47
N ASN A 1020 -4.25 -13.10 3.31
CA ASN A 1020 -3.26 -13.09 4.42
C ASN A 1020 -3.50 -11.96 5.46
N SER A 1021 -4.76 -11.60 5.73
CA SER A 1021 -5.12 -10.64 6.78
C SER A 1021 -6.51 -10.98 7.33
N SER A 1022 -7.12 -10.11 8.14
CA SER A 1022 -8.53 -10.24 8.56
C SER A 1022 -9.54 -9.68 7.53
N VAL A 1023 -9.10 -9.11 6.41
CA VAL A 1023 -9.96 -8.57 5.34
C VAL A 1023 -9.48 -9.03 3.97
N HIS A 1024 -10.37 -9.67 3.22
CA HIS A 1024 -10.06 -10.28 1.92
C HIS A 1024 -10.89 -9.64 0.83
N LYS A 1025 -10.29 -9.40 -0.34
CA LYS A 1025 -10.98 -8.73 -1.46
C LYS A 1025 -10.57 -9.28 -2.82
N GLN A 1026 -11.54 -9.33 -3.72
CA GLN A 1026 -11.35 -9.57 -5.15
C GLN A 1026 -12.24 -8.58 -5.90
N ASN A 1027 -11.63 -7.75 -6.74
CA ASN A 1027 -12.40 -7.00 -7.74
C ASN A 1027 -12.76 -7.94 -8.88
N LEU A 1028 -14.03 -7.94 -9.25
CA LEU A 1028 -14.52 -8.47 -10.51
C LEU A 1028 -14.93 -7.28 -11.38
N VAL A 1029 -14.70 -7.36 -12.69
CA VAL A 1029 -15.00 -6.28 -13.64
C VAL A 1029 -15.86 -6.81 -14.78
N ASN A 1030 -16.66 -5.93 -15.40
CA ASN A 1030 -17.54 -6.27 -16.53
C ASN A 1030 -18.50 -7.44 -16.27
N LEU A 1031 -19.15 -7.51 -15.09
CA LEU A 1031 -20.19 -8.52 -14.85
C LEU A 1031 -21.43 -8.26 -15.70
N GLU A 1032 -21.85 -9.27 -16.45
CA GLU A 1032 -23.16 -9.29 -17.11
C GLU A 1032 -24.32 -9.14 -16.12
N LYS A 1033 -25.46 -8.65 -16.61
CA LYS A 1033 -26.71 -8.55 -15.86
C LYS A 1033 -27.24 -9.93 -15.45
N GLY A 1034 -27.10 -10.29 -14.17
CA GLY A 1034 -27.45 -11.64 -13.70
C GLY A 1034 -27.52 -11.79 -12.19
N ASP A 1035 -28.02 -12.96 -11.76
CA ASP A 1035 -28.02 -13.40 -10.37
C ASP A 1035 -26.73 -14.21 -10.10
N TYR A 1036 -25.86 -13.70 -9.23
CA TYR A 1036 -24.55 -14.28 -8.93
C TYR A 1036 -24.53 -15.04 -7.61
N THR A 1037 -23.73 -16.11 -7.54
CA THR A 1037 -23.44 -16.85 -6.31
C THR A 1037 -21.98 -17.25 -6.30
N TYR A 1038 -21.26 -16.84 -5.24
CA TYR A 1038 -19.88 -17.25 -4.99
C TYR A 1038 -19.79 -17.92 -3.63
N PHE A 1039 -18.93 -18.92 -3.52
CA PHE A 1039 -18.63 -19.66 -2.30
C PHE A 1039 -17.26 -19.23 -1.80
N PHE A 1040 -17.16 -18.81 -0.54
CA PHE A 1040 -15.91 -18.42 0.08
C PHE A 1040 -15.43 -19.52 1.03
N GLN A 1041 -14.12 -19.73 1.07
CA GLN A 1041 -13.46 -20.60 2.03
C GLN A 1041 -12.21 -19.88 2.56
N CYS A 1042 -11.95 -20.04 3.85
CA CYS A 1042 -10.79 -19.49 4.54
C CYS A 1042 -10.13 -20.56 5.40
N ILE A 1043 -8.81 -20.49 5.49
CA ILE A 1043 -7.96 -21.30 6.36
C ILE A 1043 -6.96 -20.37 7.05
N ASP A 1044 -6.69 -20.54 8.34
CA ASP A 1044 -5.67 -19.77 9.06
C ASP A 1044 -4.39 -20.59 9.28
N LEU A 1045 -3.40 -19.98 9.94
CA LEU A 1045 -2.11 -20.61 10.28
C LEU A 1045 -2.22 -21.86 11.16
N ALA A 1046 -3.40 -22.10 11.75
CA ALA A 1046 -3.71 -23.27 12.58
C ALA A 1046 -4.72 -24.21 11.89
N ASP A 1047 -4.83 -24.20 10.56
CA ASP A 1047 -5.74 -25.02 9.76
C ASP A 1047 -7.25 -24.89 10.14
N ASN A 1048 -7.67 -23.78 10.77
CA ASN A 1048 -9.10 -23.56 11.02
C ASN A 1048 -9.84 -23.22 9.72
N VAL A 1049 -10.56 -24.18 9.16
CA VAL A 1049 -11.37 -23.94 7.96
C VAL A 1049 -12.75 -23.37 8.30
N VAL A 1050 -13.09 -22.21 7.73
CA VAL A 1050 -14.45 -21.65 7.71
C VAL A 1050 -14.90 -21.43 6.26
N SER A 1051 -16.21 -21.47 5.99
CA SER A 1051 -16.75 -21.27 4.63
C SER A 1051 -18.15 -20.65 4.65
N THR A 1052 -18.52 -19.93 3.59
CA THR A 1052 -19.86 -19.34 3.41
C THR A 1052 -20.19 -19.21 1.92
N GLU A 1053 -21.40 -18.73 1.62
CA GLU A 1053 -21.80 -18.27 0.28
C GLU A 1053 -22.18 -16.79 0.32
N VAL A 1054 -21.96 -16.08 -0.79
CA VAL A 1054 -22.42 -14.71 -1.01
C VAL A 1054 -23.31 -14.68 -2.26
N LYS A 1055 -24.38 -13.87 -2.22
CA LYS A 1055 -25.42 -13.81 -3.26
C LYS A 1055 -25.85 -12.37 -3.50
N PHE A 1056 -25.71 -11.94 -4.75
CA PHE A 1056 -26.05 -10.59 -5.21
C PHE A 1056 -26.54 -10.64 -6.65
N LYS A 1057 -27.13 -9.54 -7.13
CA LYS A 1057 -27.66 -9.41 -8.48
C LYS A 1057 -27.08 -8.18 -9.15
N VAL A 1058 -26.47 -8.32 -10.32
CA VAL A 1058 -26.09 -7.16 -11.16
C VAL A 1058 -27.32 -6.73 -11.95
N THR A 1059 -27.70 -5.46 -11.80
CA THR A 1059 -28.93 -4.89 -12.38
C THR A 1059 -28.70 -3.97 -13.57
N VAL A 1060 -27.47 -3.46 -13.71
CA VAL A 1060 -27.02 -2.67 -14.87
C VAL A 1060 -26.93 -3.57 -16.09
N ASP A 1061 -27.30 -3.03 -17.26
CA ASP A 1061 -27.06 -3.64 -18.56
C ASP A 1061 -26.09 -2.74 -19.33
N ASN A 1062 -24.90 -3.24 -19.63
CA ASN A 1062 -23.90 -2.58 -20.49
C ASN A 1062 -23.76 -3.30 -21.84
N ASN A 1063 -24.47 -4.41 -22.04
CA ASN A 1063 -24.48 -5.15 -23.30
C ASN A 1063 -25.33 -4.43 -24.36
N PRO A 1064 -24.86 -4.36 -25.62
CA PRO A 1064 -25.65 -3.82 -26.72
C PRO A 1064 -26.41 -4.92 -27.50
N PRO A 1065 -27.59 -4.62 -28.08
CA PRO A 1065 -28.42 -5.64 -28.74
C PRO A 1065 -27.73 -6.37 -29.89
N GLN A 1066 -27.85 -7.70 -29.93
CA GLN A 1066 -27.32 -8.55 -31.00
C GLN A 1066 -28.43 -9.14 -31.86
N ILE A 1067 -28.22 -9.21 -33.18
CA ILE A 1067 -29.16 -9.85 -34.11
C ILE A 1067 -29.03 -11.38 -33.99
N ILE A 1068 -30.00 -12.04 -33.36
CA ILE A 1068 -30.05 -13.50 -33.20
C ILE A 1068 -30.70 -14.24 -34.37
N ASN A 1069 -31.51 -13.53 -35.18
CA ASN A 1069 -32.15 -14.10 -36.36
C ASN A 1069 -32.38 -13.02 -37.42
N ILE A 1070 -32.25 -13.37 -38.69
CA ILE A 1070 -32.51 -12.47 -39.82
C ILE A 1070 -32.98 -13.26 -41.03
N TYR A 1071 -34.07 -12.82 -41.66
CA TYR A 1071 -34.63 -13.46 -42.84
C TYR A 1071 -35.42 -12.50 -43.73
N LYS A 1072 -35.65 -12.95 -44.97
CA LYS A 1072 -36.47 -12.23 -45.96
C LYS A 1072 -37.92 -12.70 -45.88
N ASP A 1073 -38.83 -11.85 -45.44
CA ASP A 1073 -40.25 -12.14 -45.57
C ASP A 1073 -40.77 -11.83 -46.98
N THR A 1074 -41.58 -12.74 -47.50
CA THR A 1074 -42.24 -12.70 -48.81
C THR A 1074 -43.75 -12.90 -48.70
N SER A 1075 -44.30 -12.92 -47.48
CA SER A 1075 -45.74 -13.03 -47.21
C SER A 1075 -46.53 -11.79 -47.65
N THR A 1076 -45.88 -10.63 -47.71
CA THR A 1076 -46.45 -9.32 -48.03
C THR A 1076 -46.11 -8.88 -49.45
N ALA A 1077 -46.94 -7.99 -50.03
CA ALA A 1077 -46.82 -7.55 -51.43
C ALA A 1077 -45.55 -6.72 -51.74
N THR A 1078 -44.86 -6.25 -50.70
CA THR A 1078 -43.50 -5.71 -50.73
C THR A 1078 -42.65 -6.63 -49.86
N SER A 1079 -41.58 -7.22 -50.39
CA SER A 1079 -40.68 -8.02 -49.55
C SER A 1079 -40.08 -7.16 -48.43
N LEU A 1080 -39.91 -7.78 -47.26
CA LEU A 1080 -39.32 -7.14 -46.08
C LEU A 1080 -38.04 -7.89 -45.67
N LEU A 1081 -37.09 -7.15 -45.13
CA LEU A 1081 -36.00 -7.70 -44.33
C LEU A 1081 -36.46 -7.69 -42.87
N HIS A 1082 -36.63 -8.87 -42.29
CA HIS A 1082 -37.03 -9.05 -40.91
C HIS A 1082 -35.83 -9.48 -40.08
N LEU A 1083 -35.59 -8.84 -38.93
CA LEU A 1083 -34.58 -9.24 -37.97
C LEU A 1083 -35.17 -9.34 -36.56
N VAL A 1084 -34.55 -10.16 -35.73
CA VAL A 1084 -34.90 -10.33 -34.31
C VAL A 1084 -33.65 -10.15 -33.47
N THR A 1085 -33.72 -9.30 -32.44
CA THR A 1085 -32.65 -9.12 -31.44
C THR A 1085 -32.82 -10.05 -30.23
N ASP A 1086 -31.72 -10.32 -29.54
CA ASP A 1086 -31.68 -11.02 -28.25
C ASP A 1086 -32.48 -10.32 -27.16
N GLU A 1087 -32.47 -8.98 -27.13
CA GLU A 1087 -33.24 -8.13 -26.22
C GLU A 1087 -34.20 -7.18 -26.95
N SER A 1088 -34.94 -6.34 -26.19
CA SER A 1088 -35.76 -5.28 -26.79
C SER A 1088 -34.87 -4.12 -27.22
N SER A 1089 -35.02 -3.69 -28.47
CA SER A 1089 -34.19 -2.66 -29.07
C SER A 1089 -34.98 -1.69 -29.94
N THR A 1090 -34.28 -0.71 -30.50
CA THR A 1090 -34.73 0.18 -31.57
C THR A 1090 -33.68 0.19 -32.66
N CYS A 1091 -33.99 -0.37 -33.82
CA CYS A 1091 -33.07 -0.47 -34.96
C CYS A 1091 -33.29 0.62 -36.02
N GLU A 1092 -32.19 1.11 -36.57
CA GLU A 1092 -32.11 2.01 -37.72
C GLU A 1092 -31.26 1.38 -38.82
N TYR A 1093 -31.51 1.76 -40.08
CA TYR A 1093 -30.73 1.31 -41.22
C TYR A 1093 -30.37 2.40 -42.23
N THR A 1094 -29.31 2.18 -42.98
CA THR A 1094 -29.03 2.90 -44.24
C THR A 1094 -28.57 1.92 -45.32
N THR A 1095 -28.57 2.38 -46.58
CA THR A 1095 -28.15 1.60 -47.76
C THR A 1095 -26.90 2.18 -48.41
N THR A 1096 -26.30 3.22 -47.81
CA THR A 1096 -25.24 4.05 -48.42
C THR A 1096 -23.89 3.98 -47.70
N GLY A 1097 -23.81 3.49 -46.46
CA GLY A 1097 -22.53 3.29 -45.77
C GLY A 1097 -22.64 3.24 -44.24
N ARG A 1098 -21.51 3.54 -43.57
CA ARG A 1098 -21.46 3.67 -42.11
C ARG A 1098 -22.25 4.92 -41.67
N PHE A 1099 -23.00 4.79 -40.58
CA PHE A 1099 -23.80 5.86 -39.98
C PHE A 1099 -23.87 5.72 -38.45
N SER A 1100 -24.32 6.77 -37.76
CA SER A 1100 -24.56 6.78 -36.31
C SER A 1100 -26.07 6.72 -36.01
N VAL A 1101 -26.44 6.16 -34.85
CA VAL A 1101 -27.85 6.14 -34.40
C VAL A 1101 -28.41 7.57 -34.30
N GLY A 1102 -29.64 7.76 -34.76
CA GLY A 1102 -30.27 9.07 -34.97
C GLY A 1102 -30.05 9.66 -36.37
N GLN A 1103 -29.32 8.97 -37.26
CA GLN A 1103 -29.09 9.40 -38.65
C GLN A 1103 -29.63 8.39 -39.69
N GLY A 1104 -30.06 7.21 -39.27
CA GLY A 1104 -30.60 6.18 -40.15
C GLY A 1104 -32.10 6.32 -40.39
N LYS A 1105 -32.63 5.46 -41.25
CA LYS A 1105 -34.06 5.23 -41.44
C LYS A 1105 -34.51 4.22 -40.37
N LEU A 1106 -35.44 4.63 -39.51
CA LEU A 1106 -35.99 3.77 -38.46
C LEU A 1106 -36.68 2.53 -39.08
N MET A 1107 -36.47 1.36 -38.46
CA MET A 1107 -37.19 0.13 -38.77
C MET A 1107 -38.58 0.11 -38.12
N THR A 1108 -39.41 -0.89 -38.40
CA THR A 1108 -40.60 -1.14 -37.56
C THR A 1108 -40.14 -1.62 -36.18
N GLY A 1109 -40.97 -1.41 -35.15
CA GLY A 1109 -40.63 -1.79 -33.78
C GLY A 1109 -39.70 -0.78 -33.09
N THR A 1110 -40.14 -0.26 -31.95
CA THR A 1110 -39.35 0.58 -31.04
C THR A 1110 -39.51 0.00 -29.64
N ASP A 1111 -38.40 -0.35 -28.99
CA ASP A 1111 -38.37 -1.11 -27.73
C ASP A 1111 -39.02 -2.51 -27.85
N THR A 1112 -38.75 -3.18 -28.97
CA THR A 1112 -39.25 -4.53 -29.33
C THR A 1112 -38.10 -5.43 -29.74
N LYS A 1113 -38.30 -6.75 -29.82
CA LYS A 1113 -37.28 -7.67 -30.34
C LYS A 1113 -37.32 -7.80 -31.87
N ASP A 1114 -38.52 -7.74 -32.43
CA ASP A 1114 -38.80 -7.93 -33.86
C ASP A 1114 -38.78 -6.59 -34.60
N HIS A 1115 -38.09 -6.54 -35.75
CA HIS A 1115 -37.93 -5.33 -36.57
C HIS A 1115 -37.96 -5.63 -38.08
N ASP A 1116 -38.69 -4.83 -38.86
CA ASP A 1116 -38.77 -4.90 -40.32
C ASP A 1116 -38.15 -3.67 -41.01
N ALA A 1117 -37.44 -3.90 -42.11
CA ALA A 1117 -37.08 -2.89 -43.11
C ALA A 1117 -37.72 -3.25 -44.46
N VAL A 1118 -38.04 -2.23 -45.27
CA VAL A 1118 -38.48 -2.43 -46.65
C VAL A 1118 -37.29 -2.90 -47.47
N LEU A 1119 -37.46 -3.99 -48.23
CA LEU A 1119 -36.39 -4.58 -49.04
C LEU A 1119 -36.28 -3.85 -50.40
N ASP A 1120 -35.63 -2.69 -50.34
CA ASP A 1120 -35.35 -1.70 -51.38
C ASP A 1120 -33.87 -1.65 -51.85
N SER A 1121 -32.99 -2.50 -51.32
CA SER A 1121 -31.53 -2.54 -51.58
C SER A 1121 -30.98 -3.98 -51.59
N GLU A 1122 -29.77 -4.16 -52.14
CA GLU A 1122 -28.97 -5.40 -52.03
C GLU A 1122 -28.07 -5.43 -50.78
N VAL A 1123 -27.82 -4.25 -50.16
CA VAL A 1123 -26.98 -4.10 -48.96
C VAL A 1123 -27.66 -3.18 -47.95
N TYR A 1124 -27.60 -3.57 -46.67
CA TYR A 1124 -28.08 -2.82 -45.52
C TYR A 1124 -26.99 -2.67 -44.47
N PHE A 1125 -26.79 -1.44 -44.00
CA PHE A 1125 -26.00 -1.15 -42.80
C PHE A 1125 -26.98 -0.87 -41.68
N ILE A 1126 -26.90 -1.60 -40.57
CA ILE A 1126 -27.90 -1.58 -39.48
C ILE A 1126 -27.18 -1.30 -38.15
N ARG A 1127 -27.81 -0.46 -37.31
CA ARG A 1127 -27.48 -0.33 -35.88
C ARG A 1127 -28.75 -0.45 -35.07
N CYS A 1128 -28.66 -1.11 -33.92
CA CYS A 1128 -29.73 -1.17 -32.93
C CYS A 1128 -29.23 -0.54 -31.61
N LYS A 1129 -30.16 -0.07 -30.78
CA LYS A 1129 -29.86 0.30 -29.40
C LYS A 1129 -30.96 -0.17 -28.45
N ASP A 1130 -30.61 -0.49 -27.22
CA ASP A 1130 -31.55 -0.89 -26.18
C ASP A 1130 -32.25 0.33 -25.54
N SER A 1131 -32.89 0.09 -24.38
CA SER A 1131 -33.52 1.15 -23.57
C SER A 1131 -32.51 1.96 -22.72
N ASN A 1132 -31.31 1.44 -22.44
CA ASN A 1132 -30.24 2.14 -21.71
C ASN A 1132 -29.33 3.01 -22.62
N ASN A 1133 -29.44 2.84 -23.95
CA ASN A 1133 -28.63 3.41 -25.04
C ASN A 1133 -27.29 2.71 -25.34
N ASN A 1134 -27.13 1.46 -24.92
CA ASN A 1134 -26.08 0.57 -25.43
C ASN A 1134 -26.29 0.38 -26.94
N GLN A 1135 -25.25 0.65 -27.74
CA GLN A 1135 -25.36 0.64 -29.21
C GLN A 1135 -24.67 -0.58 -29.81
N SER A 1136 -25.39 -1.28 -30.70
CA SER A 1136 -24.83 -2.42 -31.43
C SER A 1136 -23.64 -2.00 -32.31
N PRO A 1137 -22.72 -2.93 -32.61
CA PRO A 1137 -21.82 -2.77 -33.75
C PRO A 1137 -22.63 -2.55 -35.04
N LEU A 1138 -21.98 -1.99 -36.07
CA LEU A 1138 -22.60 -1.77 -37.36
C LEU A 1138 -22.71 -3.10 -38.14
N PHE A 1139 -23.85 -3.76 -38.05
CA PHE A 1139 -24.13 -4.95 -38.84
C PHE A 1139 -24.23 -4.58 -40.33
N THR A 1140 -23.61 -5.37 -41.20
CA THR A 1140 -23.71 -5.20 -42.65
C THR A 1140 -24.33 -6.46 -43.24
N ILE A 1141 -25.55 -6.32 -43.77
CA ILE A 1141 -26.38 -7.42 -44.29
C ILE A 1141 -26.40 -7.34 -45.82
N TYR A 1142 -26.21 -8.49 -46.46
CA TYR A 1142 -26.29 -8.69 -47.91
C TYR A 1142 -27.49 -9.60 -48.21
N ILE A 1143 -28.24 -9.31 -49.28
CA ILE A 1143 -29.58 -9.86 -49.57
C ILE A 1143 -29.59 -10.88 -50.72
#